data_AF-A0A6J8CKH8-F1
#
_entry.id   AF-A0A6J8CKH8-F1
#
_cell.length_a   1.000
_cell.length_b   1.000
_cell.length_c   1.000
_cell.angle_alpha   90.00
_cell.angle_beta   90.00
_cell.angle_gamma   90.00
#
_symmetry.space_group_name_H-M   'P 1'
#
loop_
_entity.id
_entity.type
_entity.pdbx_description
1 polymer ?
#
loop_
_entity_poly.entity_id
_entity_poly.type
_entity_poly.pdbx_seq_one_letter_code
_entity_poly.pdbx_strand_id
1 'polypeptide(L)'
;MALVDFIRKNCPGAMNVAFPPKAPSRDQVPNSSRTTVNHIPHVHARMDTISTLPSYADAAATSAAEYEDFDILAFTESWLNNSNQGDSVRLLNFCDPFRKDRGPHKSGGGVIVYVKDSINAVRRSDLELHDLEAVWIQLCLNGKKVLFGTFYIPPNSNNAVWANVEMSFDMALNDASIDYIVVTGDFNDNQLNKVNSKVSSLLTQFSLTQVIDEPTHFTEQSSSLLDIIVTNDVNSIVYSGVGSPLLDKTRFHCPVIGFLNSSKLQQKSSRRKIWLYDCGDYDKFRHELSLVDWDSFLLSQDVNEISTRITSAVINAAELSIPNKIITVRKSEPPWMNNIVRRLIRKKNRIHRKAKRYNNASTWTKFRRIRNDVTSLIRKTKDDFNDNLVSKLSNSNSTGRDWWNTVKQLTSIKSCRPGIPPLVKNDCLIFDDTEKANEFNNFFAAQANLDDFGIDLPNLNANNSIPQLSEITITENEVANILAIINPSKASGPDLVNPRLLKEASDILKRPLCKLFNISLETGNEHIHILSSNGRHKIRFQLGNTNGTIKYADYSTFGIGDENSKYILSLNGYSGTAGDSLLNVKNAGRAASQRFTTFDNDNDKHTLGNCAEIEKGGWWYNACDVADLNQLYDEIEWRYDMGQLTESMIMISKAT
;
A
#
# COMPACT_ATOMS: atom_id res chain seq x y z
N MET A 1 -32.12 19.40 -2.28
CA MET A 1 -32.63 19.30 -3.67
C MET A 1 -31.98 20.31 -4.61
N ALA A 2 -31.96 21.62 -4.30
CA ALA A 2 -31.36 22.64 -5.17
C ALA A 2 -29.87 22.41 -5.56
N LEU A 3 -29.05 21.84 -4.67
CA LEU A 3 -27.64 21.54 -4.96
C LEU A 3 -27.47 20.30 -5.86
N VAL A 4 -28.39 19.33 -5.79
CA VAL A 4 -28.40 18.13 -6.65
C VAL A 4 -28.80 18.52 -8.08
N ASP A 5 -29.76 19.42 -8.21
CA ASP A 5 -30.12 20.00 -9.51
C ASP A 5 -29.03 20.95 -10.05
N PHE A 6 -28.30 21.64 -9.17
CA PHE A 6 -27.13 22.43 -9.54
C PHE A 6 -25.99 21.55 -10.09
N ILE A 7 -25.71 20.40 -9.48
CA ILE A 7 -24.71 19.43 -9.98
C ILE A 7 -25.18 18.82 -11.31
N ARG A 8 -26.48 18.49 -11.47
CA ARG A 8 -27.04 18.03 -12.76
C ARG A 8 -26.97 19.08 -13.87
N LYS A 9 -27.19 20.36 -13.56
CA LYS A 9 -27.16 21.45 -14.54
C LYS A 9 -25.75 21.92 -14.93
N ASN A 10 -24.80 21.88 -14.00
CA ASN A 10 -23.47 22.47 -14.21
C ASN A 10 -22.35 21.45 -14.48
N CYS A 11 -22.62 20.14 -14.41
CA CYS A 11 -21.72 19.08 -14.86
C CYS A 11 -22.27 18.25 -16.05
N PRO A 12 -22.65 18.86 -17.18
CA PRO A 12 -23.29 18.14 -18.30
C PRO A 12 -22.36 17.14 -19.02
N GLY A 13 -21.04 17.20 -18.81
CA GLY A 13 -20.06 16.28 -19.41
C GLY A 13 -20.10 14.84 -18.89
N ALA A 14 -20.74 14.57 -17.75
CA ALA A 14 -20.78 13.24 -17.16
C ALA A 14 -21.86 12.30 -17.76
N MET A 15 -22.82 12.83 -18.53
CA MET A 15 -24.03 12.08 -18.92
C MET A 15 -24.19 11.77 -20.42
N ASN A 16 -23.29 12.20 -21.30
CA ASN A 16 -23.40 11.87 -22.73
C ASN A 16 -22.02 11.71 -23.38
N VAL A 17 -21.34 10.60 -23.09
CA VAL A 17 -20.21 10.15 -23.89
C VAL A 17 -20.43 8.70 -24.28
N ALA A 18 -20.57 8.45 -25.58
CA ALA A 18 -20.51 7.11 -26.13
C ALA A 18 -19.06 6.59 -26.02
N PHE A 19 -18.71 5.99 -24.88
CA PHE A 19 -17.40 5.38 -24.69
C PHE A 19 -17.15 4.21 -25.67
N PRO A 20 -15.99 4.13 -26.34
CA PRO A 20 -15.56 2.91 -27.00
C PRO A 20 -15.28 1.80 -25.96
N PRO A 21 -15.12 0.56 -26.41
CA PRO A 21 -14.91 -0.60 -25.54
C PRO A 21 -13.43 -0.72 -25.15
N LYS A 22 -13.18 -0.72 -23.83
CA LYS A 22 -11.93 -1.10 -23.15
C LYS A 22 -10.89 -1.81 -24.02
N ALA A 23 -9.70 -1.23 -24.10
CA ALA A 23 -8.43 -1.87 -24.47
C ALA A 23 -8.19 -3.18 -23.66
N PRO A 24 -7.34 -4.10 -24.14
CA PRO A 24 -7.24 -5.43 -23.56
C PRO A 24 -6.61 -5.42 -22.17
N SER A 25 -7.19 -6.20 -21.25
CA SER A 25 -6.62 -6.50 -19.94
C SER A 25 -5.30 -7.25 -20.06
N ARG A 26 -4.50 -7.17 -18.99
CA ARG A 26 -3.28 -7.93 -18.59
C ARG A 26 -3.22 -9.44 -18.94
N ASP A 27 -4.29 -10.01 -19.52
CA ASP A 27 -4.45 -11.40 -19.94
C ASP A 27 -3.88 -11.71 -21.35
N GLN A 28 -3.11 -10.81 -21.97
CA GLN A 28 -2.46 -11.04 -23.27
C GLN A 28 -1.02 -11.59 -23.17
N VAL A 29 -0.48 -11.71 -21.95
CA VAL A 29 0.84 -12.32 -21.70
C VAL A 29 0.77 -13.85 -21.96
N PRO A 30 1.70 -14.44 -22.74
CA PRO A 30 1.76 -15.89 -22.90
C PRO A 30 1.91 -16.62 -21.56
N ASN A 31 1.29 -17.80 -21.43
CA ASN A 31 1.26 -18.59 -20.20
C ASN A 31 2.64 -19.01 -19.65
N SER A 32 3.72 -18.85 -20.41
CA SER A 32 5.09 -19.25 -20.04
C SER A 32 5.81 -18.29 -19.10
N SER A 33 5.29 -17.08 -18.86
CA SER A 33 5.88 -16.09 -17.94
C SER A 33 4.97 -15.78 -16.75
N ARG A 34 4.27 -16.80 -16.23
CA ARG A 34 3.64 -16.75 -14.89
C ARG A 34 4.65 -16.93 -13.74
N THR A 35 5.89 -16.49 -13.94
CA THR A 35 6.76 -16.16 -12.82
C THR A 35 6.31 -14.82 -12.24
N THR A 36 6.31 -14.77 -10.92
CA THR A 36 5.82 -13.71 -10.05
C THR A 36 6.66 -12.44 -10.12
N VAL A 37 6.84 -11.86 -11.32
CA VAL A 37 7.67 -10.66 -11.53
C VAL A 37 6.76 -9.46 -11.78
N ASN A 38 6.99 -8.40 -11.01
CA ASN A 38 6.26 -7.14 -11.08
C ASN A 38 6.75 -6.34 -12.32
N HIS A 39 5.87 -5.58 -12.97
CA HIS A 39 6.20 -4.76 -14.15
C HIS A 39 5.48 -3.41 -14.10
N ILE A 40 6.10 -2.36 -14.64
CA ILE A 40 5.50 -1.04 -14.92
C ILE A 40 5.06 -1.00 -16.38
N PRO A 41 3.77 -1.23 -16.66
CA PRO A 41 3.20 -1.08 -18.00
C PRO A 41 3.22 0.38 -18.44
N HIS A 42 3.83 0.65 -19.60
CA HIS A 42 3.70 1.89 -20.33
C HIS A 42 3.03 1.65 -21.69
N VAL A 43 2.35 2.69 -22.18
CA VAL A 43 1.74 2.70 -23.50
C VAL A 43 2.08 3.99 -24.20
N HIS A 44 2.39 3.90 -25.49
CA HIS A 44 2.49 5.04 -26.38
C HIS A 44 1.39 4.97 -27.45
N ALA A 45 0.70 6.09 -27.66
CA ALA A 45 -0.38 6.22 -28.63
C ALA A 45 -0.43 7.62 -29.23
N ARG A 46 -0.80 7.74 -30.50
CA ARG A 46 -1.04 9.04 -31.15
C ARG A 46 -2.37 9.66 -30.71
N MET A 47 -2.38 10.97 -30.39
CA MET A 47 -3.52 11.70 -29.80
C MET A 47 -4.58 12.18 -30.80
N ASP A 48 -4.32 12.16 -32.11
CA ASP A 48 -5.34 12.39 -33.17
C ASP A 48 -6.59 11.50 -33.03
N THR A 49 -6.44 10.39 -32.31
CA THR A 49 -7.49 9.49 -31.82
C THR A 49 -8.58 10.20 -31.00
N ILE A 50 -8.26 11.31 -30.34
CA ILE A 50 -9.02 11.87 -29.22
C ILE A 50 -9.82 13.13 -29.59
N SER A 51 -9.52 13.75 -30.73
CA SER A 51 -10.08 15.03 -31.22
C SER A 51 -11.59 15.04 -31.55
N THR A 52 -12.32 13.96 -31.28
CA THR A 52 -13.78 13.86 -31.54
C THR A 52 -14.65 13.91 -30.29
N LEU A 53 -14.06 14.09 -29.10
CA LEU A 53 -14.81 14.27 -27.85
C LEU A 53 -14.99 15.76 -27.50
N PRO A 54 -16.14 16.17 -26.92
CA PRO A 54 -16.50 17.58 -26.76
C PRO A 54 -15.56 18.39 -25.85
N SER A 55 -14.66 17.75 -25.10
CA SER A 55 -13.61 18.42 -24.33
C SER A 55 -12.35 17.55 -24.23
N TYR A 56 -11.18 18.21 -24.12
CA TYR A 56 -9.87 17.57 -23.95
C TYR A 56 -9.77 16.74 -22.65
N ALA A 57 -10.57 17.10 -21.64
CA ALA A 57 -10.68 16.41 -20.36
C ALA A 57 -11.41 15.07 -20.50
N ASP A 58 -12.51 15.03 -21.24
CA ASP A 58 -13.30 13.81 -21.49
C ASP A 58 -12.50 12.80 -22.32
N ALA A 59 -11.74 13.34 -23.25
CA ALA A 59 -10.74 12.73 -24.08
C ALA A 59 -9.64 12.00 -23.29
N ALA A 60 -8.97 12.73 -22.41
CA ALA A 60 -7.94 12.18 -21.53
C ALA A 60 -8.56 11.21 -20.52
N ALA A 61 -9.70 11.53 -19.91
CA ALA A 61 -10.38 10.67 -18.93
C ALA A 61 -10.89 9.35 -19.54
N THR A 62 -11.32 9.36 -20.80
CA THR A 62 -11.68 8.15 -21.56
C THR A 62 -10.46 7.26 -21.77
N SER A 63 -9.31 7.85 -22.16
CA SER A 63 -8.03 7.13 -22.25
C SER A 63 -7.59 6.60 -20.88
N ALA A 64 -7.68 7.38 -19.81
CA ALA A 64 -7.33 6.93 -18.45
C ALA A 64 -8.24 5.79 -17.94
N ALA A 65 -9.51 5.74 -18.36
CA ALA A 65 -10.43 4.67 -18.01
C ALA A 65 -10.23 3.38 -18.83
N GLU A 66 -9.67 3.48 -20.04
CA GLU A 66 -9.28 2.34 -20.87
C GLU A 66 -7.87 1.82 -20.54
N TYR A 67 -6.99 2.71 -20.11
CA TYR A 67 -5.60 2.47 -19.73
C TYR A 67 -5.37 2.54 -18.21
N GLU A 68 -6.41 2.31 -17.39
CA GLU A 68 -6.34 2.33 -15.92
C GLU A 68 -5.26 1.35 -15.38
N ASP A 69 -4.99 0.29 -16.16
CA ASP A 69 -3.97 -0.73 -15.89
C ASP A 69 -2.52 -0.27 -16.22
N PHE A 70 -2.32 0.88 -16.87
CA PHE A 70 -1.01 1.42 -17.26
C PHE A 70 -0.52 2.47 -16.28
N ASP A 71 0.77 2.50 -16.06
CA ASP A 71 1.42 3.37 -15.08
C ASP A 71 2.05 4.62 -15.72
N ILE A 72 2.37 4.54 -17.03
CA ILE A 72 2.87 5.64 -17.85
C ILE A 72 2.08 5.68 -19.16
N LEU A 73 1.53 6.85 -19.50
CA LEU A 73 0.82 7.10 -20.75
C LEU A 73 1.56 8.16 -21.55
N ALA A 74 2.08 7.81 -22.73
CA ALA A 74 2.76 8.73 -23.63
C ALA A 74 1.89 9.00 -24.86
N PHE A 75 1.64 10.27 -25.16
CA PHE A 75 0.89 10.68 -26.33
C PHE A 75 1.66 11.66 -27.20
N THR A 76 1.62 11.40 -28.51
CA THR A 76 2.20 12.24 -29.56
C THR A 76 1.10 12.90 -30.38
N GLU A 77 1.40 14.04 -31.00
CA GLU A 77 0.42 14.90 -31.66
C GLU A 77 -0.71 15.35 -30.73
N SER A 78 -0.37 16.09 -29.66
CA SER A 78 -1.35 16.55 -28.68
C SER A 78 -2.27 17.68 -29.17
N TRP A 79 -1.84 18.46 -30.17
CA TRP A 79 -2.55 19.66 -30.65
C TRP A 79 -2.84 20.72 -29.57
N LEU A 80 -2.13 20.66 -28.43
CA LEU A 80 -2.26 21.62 -27.34
C LEU A 80 -1.49 22.90 -27.62
N ASN A 81 -1.98 24.01 -27.06
CA ASN A 81 -1.34 25.32 -27.09
C ASN A 81 -1.35 25.98 -25.69
N ASN A 82 -0.55 27.05 -25.53
CA ASN A 82 -0.41 27.77 -24.26
C ASN A 82 -1.71 28.42 -23.75
N SER A 83 -2.75 28.57 -24.59
CA SER A 83 -4.08 29.04 -24.17
C SER A 83 -4.93 27.99 -23.46
N ASN A 84 -4.56 26.70 -23.53
CA ASN A 84 -5.23 25.61 -22.82
C ASN A 84 -4.65 25.44 -21.40
N GLN A 85 -4.67 26.49 -20.59
CA GLN A 85 -4.34 26.43 -19.15
C GLN A 85 -5.61 26.13 -18.34
N GLY A 86 -5.64 24.98 -17.66
CA GLY A 86 -6.72 24.61 -16.74
C GLY A 86 -6.75 23.13 -16.37
N ASP A 87 -7.54 22.80 -15.35
CA ASP A 87 -7.84 21.44 -14.82
C ASP A 87 -8.33 20.45 -15.89
N SER A 88 -8.62 20.90 -17.10
CA SER A 88 -9.15 20.11 -18.22
C SER A 88 -8.14 19.14 -18.87
N VAL A 89 -6.87 19.14 -18.48
CA VAL A 89 -5.85 18.22 -19.01
C VAL A 89 -5.34 17.25 -17.93
N ARG A 90 -5.84 17.37 -16.70
CA ARG A 90 -5.40 16.51 -15.59
C ARG A 90 -6.08 15.14 -15.65
N LEU A 91 -5.29 14.10 -15.42
CA LEU A 91 -5.78 12.72 -15.27
C LEU A 91 -5.80 12.30 -13.81
N LEU A 92 -6.87 11.61 -13.42
CA LEU A 92 -7.00 11.12 -12.06
C LEU A 92 -5.97 10.01 -11.75
N ASN A 93 -5.28 10.11 -10.61
CA ASN A 93 -4.19 9.24 -10.15
C ASN A 93 -2.88 9.38 -10.93
N PHE A 94 -2.77 10.41 -11.77
CA PHE A 94 -1.55 10.78 -12.48
C PHE A 94 -1.10 12.17 -12.04
N CYS A 95 0.22 12.38 -12.07
CA CYS A 95 0.80 13.66 -11.76
C CYS A 95 0.40 14.70 -12.82
N ASP A 96 0.71 15.97 -12.55
CA ASP A 96 0.59 17.00 -13.57
C ASP A 96 1.36 16.57 -14.84
N PRO A 97 0.75 16.66 -16.03
CA PRO A 97 1.31 16.09 -17.25
C PRO A 97 2.61 16.79 -17.65
N PHE A 98 3.60 15.99 -18.06
CA PHE A 98 4.80 16.49 -18.69
C PHE A 98 4.52 16.72 -20.18
N ARG A 99 4.45 17.99 -20.60
CA ARG A 99 4.11 18.34 -21.99
C ARG A 99 5.07 19.33 -22.64
N LYS A 100 5.19 19.21 -23.96
CA LYS A 100 5.85 20.18 -24.84
C LYS A 100 4.90 20.48 -26.00
N ASP A 101 4.33 21.67 -25.96
CA ASP A 101 3.30 22.13 -26.89
C ASP A 101 3.95 22.81 -28.11
N ARG A 102 3.31 22.72 -29.28
CA ARG A 102 3.79 23.39 -30.49
C ARG A 102 3.36 24.86 -30.48
N GLY A 103 4.23 25.76 -30.95
CA GLY A 103 3.99 27.21 -30.89
C GLY A 103 2.69 27.68 -31.56
N PRO A 104 2.18 28.88 -31.20
CA PRO A 104 0.80 29.33 -31.46
C PRO A 104 0.37 29.49 -32.93
N HIS A 105 1.29 29.33 -33.90
CA HIS A 105 1.05 29.56 -35.32
C HIS A 105 1.23 28.31 -36.21
N LYS A 106 1.42 27.12 -35.63
CA LYS A 106 1.59 25.86 -36.38
C LYS A 106 0.46 24.87 -36.05
N SER A 107 -0.14 24.27 -37.07
CA SER A 107 -1.17 23.22 -36.93
C SER A 107 -0.55 21.83 -36.75
N GLY A 108 -1.05 21.05 -35.79
CA GLY A 108 -0.62 19.66 -35.50
C GLY A 108 0.68 19.57 -34.70
N GLY A 109 0.94 18.42 -34.05
CA GLY A 109 2.16 18.16 -33.25
C GLY A 109 1.97 18.32 -31.73
N GLY A 110 3.07 18.20 -30.98
CA GLY A 110 3.13 18.27 -29.52
C GLY A 110 3.22 16.90 -28.84
N VAL A 111 3.82 16.88 -27.65
CA VAL A 111 4.01 15.67 -26.83
C VAL A 111 3.44 15.89 -25.44
N ILE A 112 2.74 14.89 -24.91
CA ILE A 112 2.24 14.88 -23.53
C ILE A 112 2.41 13.50 -22.91
N VAL A 113 2.93 13.46 -21.68
CA VAL A 113 3.18 12.23 -20.93
C VAL A 113 2.58 12.33 -19.54
N TYR A 114 1.84 11.30 -19.15
CA TYR A 114 1.25 11.14 -17.82
C TYR A 114 1.97 10.02 -17.08
N VAL A 115 2.32 10.26 -15.83
CA VAL A 115 2.92 9.26 -14.94
C VAL A 115 2.07 9.14 -13.69
N LYS A 116 1.80 7.92 -13.20
CA LYS A 116 1.01 7.73 -11.98
C LYS A 116 1.67 8.43 -10.79
N ASP A 117 0.85 9.01 -9.90
CA ASP A 117 1.31 9.69 -8.67
C ASP A 117 2.17 8.80 -7.75
N SER A 118 2.05 7.48 -7.89
CA SER A 118 2.82 6.50 -7.13
C SER A 118 4.25 6.30 -7.65
N ILE A 119 4.60 6.88 -8.80
CA ILE A 119 5.92 6.79 -9.42
C ILE A 119 6.60 8.15 -9.30
N ASN A 120 7.79 8.15 -8.69
CA ASN A 120 8.61 9.35 -8.62
C ASN A 120 9.15 9.66 -10.02
N ALA A 121 8.66 10.76 -10.60
CA ALA A 121 8.98 11.22 -11.94
C ALA A 121 9.40 12.69 -11.93
N VAL A 122 10.50 13.01 -12.61
CA VAL A 122 11.02 14.39 -12.72
C VAL A 122 11.32 14.70 -14.18
N ARG A 123 10.90 15.87 -14.67
CA ARG A 123 11.22 16.32 -16.03
C ARG A 123 12.69 16.70 -16.15
N ARG A 124 13.36 16.21 -17.18
CA ARG A 124 14.75 16.55 -17.54
C ARG A 124 14.76 17.53 -18.70
N SER A 125 14.43 18.79 -18.41
CA SER A 125 14.39 19.86 -19.43
C SER A 125 15.78 20.21 -20.00
N ASP A 126 16.85 19.85 -19.29
CA ASP A 126 18.23 19.97 -19.73
C ASP A 126 18.55 19.08 -20.95
N LEU A 127 17.81 18.00 -21.16
CA LEU A 127 17.95 17.11 -22.32
C LEU A 127 17.06 17.52 -23.52
N GLU A 128 16.23 18.56 -23.36
CA GLU A 128 15.26 19.00 -24.35
C GLU A 128 15.81 20.16 -25.20
N LEU A 129 16.04 19.90 -26.48
CA LEU A 129 16.58 20.90 -27.40
C LEU A 129 15.52 21.82 -28.02
N HIS A 130 15.97 22.98 -28.51
CA HIS A 130 15.15 23.90 -29.30
C HIS A 130 14.73 23.22 -30.61
N ASP A 131 13.50 23.45 -31.06
CA ASP A 131 12.89 22.84 -32.26
C ASP A 131 12.70 21.31 -32.26
N LEU A 132 12.91 20.63 -31.13
CA LEU A 132 12.63 19.20 -30.97
C LEU A 132 11.38 18.97 -30.12
N GLU A 133 10.37 18.30 -30.69
CA GLU A 133 9.14 17.90 -29.98
C GLU A 133 9.40 16.60 -29.19
N ALA A 134 10.16 16.72 -28.10
CA ALA A 134 10.51 15.62 -27.20
C ALA A 134 10.40 16.04 -25.73
N VAL A 135 10.03 15.09 -24.88
CA VAL A 135 9.97 15.23 -23.42
C VAL A 135 10.76 14.10 -22.79
N TRP A 136 11.67 14.44 -21.87
CA TRP A 136 12.44 13.50 -21.08
C TRP A 136 11.99 13.50 -19.63
N ILE A 137 11.77 12.30 -19.08
CA ILE A 137 11.34 12.09 -17.69
C ILE A 137 12.28 11.11 -17.04
N GLN A 138 12.90 11.52 -15.94
CA GLN A 138 13.65 10.64 -15.07
C GLN A 138 12.71 9.92 -14.11
N LEU A 139 12.75 8.59 -14.12
CA LEU A 139 12.01 7.68 -13.26
C LEU A 139 12.97 6.98 -12.31
N CYS A 140 12.55 6.76 -11.05
CA CYS A 140 13.28 5.91 -10.12
C CYS A 140 12.56 4.56 -9.95
N LEU A 141 13.10 3.50 -10.57
CA LEU A 141 12.51 2.17 -10.60
C LEU A 141 13.45 1.17 -9.91
N ASN A 142 13.02 0.57 -8.80
CA ASN A 142 13.80 -0.41 -8.02
C ASN A 142 15.20 0.08 -7.59
N GLY A 143 15.34 1.38 -7.27
CA GLY A 143 16.64 1.98 -6.95
C GLY A 143 17.51 2.33 -8.17
N LYS A 144 17.08 1.97 -9.39
CA LYS A 144 17.70 2.42 -10.64
C LYS A 144 17.07 3.71 -11.15
N LYS A 145 17.88 4.60 -11.73
CA LYS A 145 17.47 5.83 -12.41
C LYS A 145 17.33 5.55 -13.90
N VAL A 146 16.14 5.78 -14.44
CA VAL A 146 15.76 5.45 -15.81
C VAL A 146 15.31 6.71 -16.52
N LEU A 147 15.83 6.98 -17.72
CA LEU A 147 15.30 8.05 -18.57
C LEU A 147 14.23 7.52 -19.50
N PHE A 148 13.01 8.03 -19.36
CA PHE A 148 11.89 7.77 -20.24
C PHE A 148 11.71 8.94 -21.21
N GLY A 149 11.99 8.72 -22.48
CA GLY A 149 11.89 9.71 -23.54
C GLY A 149 10.63 9.50 -24.39
N THR A 150 9.87 10.56 -24.67
CA THR A 150 8.78 10.54 -25.65
C THR A 150 9.05 11.53 -26.77
N PHE A 151 9.09 11.05 -28.01
CA PHE A 151 9.47 11.84 -29.19
C PHE A 151 8.34 11.89 -30.22
N TYR A 152 8.14 13.06 -30.80
CA TYR A 152 7.38 13.22 -32.03
C TYR A 152 8.28 13.84 -33.10
N ILE A 153 8.54 13.09 -34.18
CA ILE A 153 9.33 13.56 -35.31
C ILE A 153 8.38 13.78 -36.49
N PRO A 154 8.18 15.02 -36.96
CA PRO A 154 7.31 15.29 -38.11
C PRO A 154 7.78 14.54 -39.37
N PRO A 155 6.85 14.13 -40.25
CA PRO A 155 7.21 13.49 -41.51
C PRO A 155 8.06 14.43 -42.38
N ASN A 156 9.03 13.86 -43.12
CA ASN A 156 9.98 14.60 -43.97
C ASN A 156 10.85 15.62 -43.23
N SER A 157 11.14 15.39 -41.94
CA SER A 157 12.04 16.24 -41.15
C SER A 157 13.44 16.38 -41.77
N ASN A 158 13.97 17.60 -41.75
CA ASN A 158 15.29 17.93 -42.30
C ASN A 158 16.44 17.36 -41.45
N ASN A 159 17.68 17.41 -41.95
CA ASN A 159 18.83 16.87 -41.24
C ASN A 159 19.17 17.62 -39.93
N ALA A 160 18.73 18.88 -39.77
CA ALA A 160 18.93 19.63 -38.54
C ALA A 160 18.09 19.06 -37.38
N VAL A 161 16.84 18.64 -37.64
CA VAL A 161 16.01 17.95 -36.64
C VAL A 161 16.67 16.63 -36.22
N TRP A 162 17.21 15.86 -37.18
CA TRP A 162 17.89 14.60 -36.88
C TRP A 162 19.20 14.80 -36.11
N ALA A 163 19.97 15.85 -36.41
CA ALA A 163 21.14 16.21 -35.61
C ALA A 163 20.76 16.57 -34.16
N ASN A 164 19.62 17.24 -33.95
CA ASN A 164 19.10 17.49 -32.61
C ASN A 164 18.64 16.20 -31.91
N VAL A 165 18.04 15.25 -32.63
CA VAL A 165 17.71 13.93 -32.08
C VAL A 165 18.99 13.23 -31.63
N GLU A 166 20.01 13.16 -32.48
CA GLU A 166 21.31 12.56 -32.14
C GLU A 166 21.95 13.21 -30.92
N MET A 167 21.96 14.54 -30.84
CA MET A 167 22.51 15.27 -29.69
C MET A 167 21.71 15.02 -28.41
N SER A 168 20.38 14.94 -28.48
CA SER A 168 19.54 14.63 -27.31
C SER A 168 19.80 13.20 -26.79
N PHE A 169 19.98 12.23 -27.69
CA PHE A 169 20.34 10.86 -27.32
C PHE A 169 21.75 10.77 -26.74
N ASP A 170 22.73 11.48 -27.30
CA ASP A 170 24.10 11.55 -26.79
C ASP A 170 24.14 12.12 -25.37
N MET A 171 23.43 13.24 -25.11
CA MET A 171 23.32 13.83 -23.78
C MET A 171 22.67 12.86 -22.77
N ALA A 172 21.63 12.14 -23.18
CA ALA A 172 20.93 11.19 -22.31
C ALA A 172 21.77 9.94 -21.98
N LEU A 173 22.54 9.42 -22.95
CA LEU A 173 23.36 8.22 -22.78
C LEU A 173 24.70 8.49 -22.07
N ASN A 174 25.22 9.72 -22.14
CA ASN A 174 26.45 10.12 -21.44
C ASN A 174 26.22 10.57 -19.99
N ASP A 175 24.97 10.63 -19.51
CA ASP A 175 24.66 10.93 -18.12
C ASP A 175 24.95 9.71 -17.22
N ALA A 176 26.10 9.73 -16.55
CA ALA A 176 26.56 8.67 -15.66
C ALA A 176 25.63 8.41 -14.45
N SER A 177 24.67 9.29 -14.19
CA SER A 177 23.67 9.09 -13.13
C SER A 177 22.49 8.21 -13.57
N ILE A 178 22.42 7.83 -14.86
CA ILE A 178 21.31 7.07 -15.44
C ILE A 178 21.78 5.64 -15.75
N ASP A 179 21.00 4.66 -15.30
CA ASP A 179 21.30 3.24 -15.51
C ASP A 179 20.98 2.79 -16.95
N TYR A 180 19.83 3.21 -17.48
CA TYR A 180 19.37 2.88 -18.82
C TYR A 180 18.29 3.85 -19.32
N ILE A 181 18.05 3.86 -20.62
CA ILE A 181 17.05 4.70 -21.28
C ILE A 181 15.95 3.84 -21.90
N VAL A 182 14.73 4.36 -21.92
CA VAL A 182 13.59 3.80 -22.66
C VAL A 182 12.97 4.94 -23.45
N VAL A 183 13.00 4.84 -24.77
CA VAL A 183 12.47 5.87 -25.67
C VAL A 183 11.30 5.30 -26.46
N THR A 184 10.20 6.03 -26.48
CA THR A 184 9.04 5.73 -27.30
C THR A 184 8.58 6.98 -28.05
N GLY A 185 7.73 6.82 -29.06
CA GLY A 185 7.31 7.95 -29.87
C GLY A 185 6.92 7.57 -31.28
N ASP A 186 6.49 8.58 -32.02
CA ASP A 186 6.24 8.49 -33.46
C ASP A 186 7.42 9.14 -34.19
N PHE A 187 8.25 8.30 -34.80
CA PHE A 187 9.45 8.73 -35.50
C PHE A 187 9.22 9.01 -36.99
N ASN A 188 8.02 8.68 -37.51
CA ASN A 188 7.70 8.78 -38.93
C ASN A 188 8.76 8.17 -39.88
N ASP A 189 9.47 7.13 -39.43
CA ASP A 189 10.50 6.41 -40.19
C ASP A 189 10.21 4.90 -40.14
N ASN A 190 9.86 4.31 -41.29
CA ASN A 190 9.28 2.98 -41.36
C ASN A 190 10.29 1.86 -41.06
N GLN A 191 10.21 1.24 -39.88
CA GLN A 191 11.14 0.20 -39.47
C GLN A 191 10.89 -1.19 -40.10
N LEU A 192 9.80 -1.37 -40.86
CA LEU A 192 9.62 -2.58 -41.69
C LEU A 192 10.50 -2.54 -42.95
N ASN A 193 10.79 -1.34 -43.46
CA ASN A 193 11.66 -1.14 -44.63
C ASN A 193 12.86 -0.26 -44.24
N LYS A 194 13.95 -0.91 -43.85
CA LYS A 194 15.13 -0.24 -43.29
C LYS A 194 16.04 0.44 -44.32
N VAL A 195 15.65 0.49 -45.59
CA VAL A 195 16.44 1.13 -46.65
C VAL A 195 16.50 2.65 -46.40
N ASN A 196 17.70 3.18 -46.14
CA ASN A 196 17.96 4.58 -45.77
C ASN A 196 17.22 5.08 -44.50
N SER A 197 16.91 4.17 -43.58
CA SER A 197 16.26 4.49 -42.29
C SER A 197 17.22 5.25 -41.38
N LYS A 198 16.86 6.49 -41.03
CA LYS A 198 17.66 7.35 -40.14
C LYS A 198 17.61 6.83 -38.71
N VAL A 199 16.48 6.26 -38.29
CA VAL A 199 16.35 5.57 -37.01
C VAL A 199 17.27 4.36 -36.96
N SER A 200 17.37 3.55 -38.01
CA SER A 200 18.28 2.39 -38.00
C SER A 200 19.75 2.81 -37.88
N SER A 201 20.16 3.91 -38.51
CA SER A 201 21.50 4.50 -38.34
C SER A 201 21.73 4.97 -36.90
N LEU A 202 20.77 5.71 -36.33
CA LEU A 202 20.81 6.19 -34.94
C LEU A 202 20.93 5.03 -33.94
N LEU A 203 20.11 3.99 -34.10
CA LEU A 203 20.12 2.82 -33.23
C LEU A 203 21.46 2.09 -33.27
N THR A 204 22.06 1.98 -34.45
CA THR A 204 23.38 1.35 -34.63
C THR A 204 24.48 2.18 -33.97
N GLN A 205 24.44 3.51 -34.15
CA GLN A 205 25.43 4.43 -33.56
C GLN A 205 25.44 4.37 -32.03
N PHE A 206 24.26 4.34 -31.41
CA PHE A 206 24.12 4.39 -29.95
C PHE A 206 23.95 3.02 -29.29
N SER A 207 24.13 1.92 -30.03
CA SER A 207 23.95 0.55 -29.54
C SER A 207 22.57 0.30 -28.89
N LEU A 208 21.53 0.85 -29.51
CA LEU A 208 20.16 0.78 -29.03
C LEU A 208 19.37 -0.32 -29.75
N THR A 209 18.46 -0.97 -29.02
CA THR A 209 17.60 -2.02 -29.56
C THR A 209 16.16 -1.55 -29.62
N GLN A 210 15.54 -1.68 -30.80
CA GLN A 210 14.10 -1.50 -30.98
C GLN A 210 13.40 -2.84 -30.70
N VAL A 211 12.33 -2.82 -29.91
CA VAL A 211 11.69 -4.04 -29.37
C VAL A 211 10.28 -4.34 -29.91
N ILE A 212 9.78 -3.59 -30.90
CA ILE A 212 8.45 -3.80 -31.51
C ILE A 212 8.61 -4.43 -32.88
N ASP A 213 8.09 -5.64 -33.05
CA ASP A 213 8.21 -6.46 -34.26
C ASP A 213 6.93 -6.51 -35.12
N GLU A 214 5.81 -5.98 -34.61
CA GLU A 214 4.53 -5.91 -35.32
C GLU A 214 4.28 -4.50 -35.91
N PRO A 215 3.62 -4.38 -37.08
CA PRO A 215 3.26 -3.07 -37.64
C PRO A 215 2.33 -2.28 -36.73
N THR A 216 2.55 -0.97 -36.63
CA THR A 216 1.77 -0.05 -35.80
C THR A 216 0.83 0.83 -36.61
N HIS A 217 1.11 0.98 -37.90
CA HIS A 217 0.24 1.64 -38.86
C HIS A 217 -0.25 0.65 -39.95
N PHE A 218 -1.54 0.69 -40.27
CA PHE A 218 -2.19 -0.16 -41.27
C PHE A 218 -3.01 0.72 -42.21
N THR A 219 -2.99 0.48 -43.50
CA THR A 219 -3.95 1.02 -44.47
C THR A 219 -4.67 -0.15 -45.15
N GLU A 220 -5.59 0.12 -46.08
CA GLU A 220 -6.23 -0.95 -46.86
C GLU A 220 -5.24 -1.73 -47.75
N GLN A 221 -4.05 -1.16 -48.02
CA GLN A 221 -3.10 -1.65 -49.01
C GLN A 221 -1.66 -1.79 -48.48
N SER A 222 -1.35 -1.25 -47.31
CA SER A 222 0.01 -1.24 -46.74
C SER A 222 0.02 -1.34 -45.22
N SER A 223 1.16 -1.72 -44.65
CA SER A 223 1.44 -1.63 -43.21
C SER A 223 2.80 -0.99 -43.00
N SER A 224 2.99 -0.28 -41.90
CA SER A 224 4.23 0.42 -41.56
C SER A 224 4.46 0.38 -40.06
N LEU A 225 5.73 0.38 -39.65
CA LEU A 225 6.14 0.44 -38.25
C LEU A 225 6.74 1.81 -37.98
N LEU A 226 5.93 2.71 -37.43
CA LEU A 226 6.29 4.12 -37.19
C LEU A 226 6.46 4.39 -35.70
N ASP A 227 5.51 3.92 -34.90
CA ASP A 227 5.59 3.95 -33.44
C ASP A 227 6.56 2.86 -32.92
N ILE A 228 7.57 3.25 -32.15
CA ILE A 228 8.60 2.32 -31.67
C ILE A 228 8.83 2.41 -30.16
N ILE A 229 9.45 1.38 -29.62
CA ILE A 229 10.03 1.37 -28.27
C ILE A 229 11.50 0.96 -28.43
N VAL A 230 12.39 1.75 -27.85
CA VAL A 230 13.85 1.65 -27.98
C VAL A 230 14.49 1.65 -26.59
N THR A 231 15.51 0.82 -26.37
CA THR A 231 16.26 0.77 -25.10
C THR A 231 17.71 0.34 -25.32
N ASN A 232 18.62 0.75 -24.43
CA ASN A 232 19.98 0.20 -24.33
C ASN A 232 20.06 -1.02 -23.39
N ASP A 233 19.00 -1.32 -22.62
CA ASP A 233 18.90 -2.52 -21.78
C ASP A 233 17.64 -3.31 -22.15
N VAL A 234 17.77 -4.33 -23.00
CA VAL A 234 16.64 -5.17 -23.41
C VAL A 234 16.04 -5.95 -22.24
N ASN A 235 16.84 -6.30 -21.23
CA ASN A 235 16.36 -7.03 -20.04
C ASN A 235 15.48 -6.16 -19.13
N SER A 236 15.52 -4.84 -19.32
CA SER A 236 14.60 -3.92 -18.65
C SER A 236 13.17 -4.04 -19.18
N ILE A 237 12.96 -4.59 -20.39
CA ILE A 237 11.63 -4.75 -21.01
C ILE A 237 11.21 -6.22 -20.94
N VAL A 238 10.22 -6.51 -20.10
CA VAL A 238 9.72 -7.89 -19.90
C VAL A 238 8.70 -8.30 -20.97
N TYR A 239 8.02 -7.31 -21.55
CA TYR A 239 7.08 -7.53 -22.64
C TYR A 239 7.01 -6.28 -23.51
N SER A 240 6.94 -6.48 -24.82
CA SER A 240 6.61 -5.46 -25.80
C SER A 240 5.57 -6.01 -26.77
N GLY A 241 4.72 -5.14 -27.33
CA GLY A 241 3.75 -5.55 -28.33
C GLY A 241 2.82 -4.44 -28.80
N VAL A 242 1.94 -4.77 -29.75
CA VAL A 242 1.02 -3.81 -30.37
C VAL A 242 -0.43 -4.04 -29.90
N GLY A 243 -1.03 -2.97 -29.39
CA GLY A 243 -2.39 -2.94 -28.87
C GLY A 243 -3.46 -2.95 -29.96
N SER A 244 -4.72 -2.74 -29.56
CA SER A 244 -5.84 -2.65 -30.50
C SER A 244 -6.18 -1.19 -30.79
N PRO A 245 -6.61 -0.82 -32.01
CA PRO A 245 -7.06 0.53 -32.32
C PRO A 245 -8.21 0.98 -31.40
N LEU A 246 -8.15 2.24 -30.96
CA LEU A 246 -9.04 2.79 -29.93
C LEU A 246 -10.43 3.21 -30.48
N LEU A 247 -10.51 3.74 -31.70
CA LEU A 247 -11.72 4.39 -32.24
C LEU A 247 -11.92 4.17 -33.77
N ASP A 248 -13.15 4.38 -34.27
CA ASP A 248 -13.54 4.17 -35.67
C ASP A 248 -12.73 5.02 -36.68
N LYS A 249 -12.28 6.22 -36.29
CA LYS A 249 -11.47 7.13 -37.15
C LYS A 249 -9.97 6.78 -37.17
N THR A 250 -9.49 5.92 -36.28
CA THR A 250 -8.07 5.53 -36.17
C THR A 250 -7.86 4.06 -36.45
N ARG A 251 -8.70 3.50 -37.33
CA ARG A 251 -8.59 2.16 -37.93
C ARG A 251 -7.19 1.82 -38.47
N PHE A 252 -6.34 2.83 -38.59
CA PHE A 252 -5.01 2.75 -39.17
C PHE A 252 -3.86 2.83 -38.16
N HIS A 253 -4.06 3.22 -36.89
CA HIS A 253 -2.97 3.29 -35.90
C HIS A 253 -3.26 2.41 -34.67
N CYS A 254 -2.27 1.60 -34.30
CA CYS A 254 -2.29 0.74 -33.13
C CYS A 254 -1.26 1.24 -32.10
N PRO A 255 -1.65 1.37 -30.82
CA PRO A 255 -0.72 1.83 -29.78
C PRO A 255 0.35 0.77 -29.49
N VAL A 256 1.56 1.20 -29.13
CA VAL A 256 2.63 0.30 -28.67
C VAL A 256 2.62 0.18 -27.16
N ILE A 257 2.83 -1.03 -26.66
CA ILE A 257 2.77 -1.39 -25.24
C ILE A 257 4.12 -1.97 -24.84
N GLY A 258 4.68 -1.50 -23.73
CA GLY A 258 5.90 -2.03 -23.14
C GLY A 258 5.78 -2.19 -21.64
N PHE A 259 6.32 -3.27 -21.07
CA PHE A 259 6.31 -3.56 -19.64
C PHE A 259 7.73 -3.48 -19.10
N LEU A 260 8.00 -2.47 -18.30
CA LEU A 260 9.31 -2.29 -17.66
C LEU A 260 9.43 -3.20 -16.45
N ASN A 261 10.61 -3.79 -16.25
CA ASN A 261 10.91 -4.63 -15.10
C ASN A 261 10.94 -3.78 -13.82
N SER A 262 9.97 -3.98 -12.92
CA SER A 262 9.92 -3.25 -11.65
C SER A 262 9.50 -4.18 -10.52
N SER A 263 10.28 -4.35 -9.46
CA SER A 263 10.00 -5.25 -8.34
C SER A 263 8.93 -4.74 -7.35
N LYS A 264 8.30 -3.56 -7.52
CA LYS A 264 7.32 -3.05 -6.55
C LYS A 264 5.98 -3.81 -6.52
N LEU A 265 5.54 -4.07 -5.29
CA LEU A 265 4.47 -4.96 -4.84
C LEU A 265 3.12 -4.79 -5.57
N GLN A 266 2.71 -5.80 -6.33
CA GLN A 266 1.28 -6.01 -6.54
C GLN A 266 0.60 -6.08 -5.17
N GLN A 267 -0.41 -5.24 -4.94
CA GLN A 267 -1.38 -5.50 -3.88
C GLN A 267 -2.09 -6.81 -4.24
N LYS A 268 -1.58 -7.92 -3.70
CA LYS A 268 -2.09 -9.27 -3.96
C LYS A 268 -3.60 -9.25 -3.72
N SER A 269 -4.35 -9.80 -4.68
CA SER A 269 -5.76 -10.04 -4.44
C SER A 269 -5.87 -11.04 -3.29
N SER A 270 -6.33 -10.58 -2.13
CA SER A 270 -6.45 -11.43 -0.96
C SER A 270 -7.80 -12.15 -1.01
N ARG A 271 -7.79 -13.43 -0.62
CA ARG A 271 -9.03 -14.12 -0.29
C ARG A 271 -9.35 -13.78 1.16
N ARG A 272 -10.57 -13.32 1.40
CA ARG A 272 -11.06 -13.02 2.75
C ARG A 272 -12.37 -13.74 2.98
N LYS A 273 -12.49 -14.43 4.11
CA LYS A 273 -13.77 -14.94 4.64
C LYS A 273 -14.59 -13.73 5.10
N ILE A 274 -15.81 -13.62 4.61
CA ILE A 274 -16.76 -12.61 5.07
C ILE A 274 -18.00 -13.31 5.64
N TRP A 275 -18.48 -12.77 6.75
CA TRP A 275 -19.67 -13.21 7.43
C TRP A 275 -20.90 -12.49 6.87
N LEU A 276 -22.01 -13.21 6.73
CA LEU A 276 -23.29 -12.67 6.32
C LEU A 276 -24.16 -12.46 7.56
N TYR A 277 -23.80 -11.46 8.37
CA TYR A 277 -24.44 -11.18 9.65
C TYR A 277 -25.96 -10.94 9.53
N ASP A 278 -26.42 -10.34 8.43
CA ASP A 278 -27.85 -10.08 8.22
C ASP A 278 -28.65 -11.35 7.91
N CYS A 279 -27.97 -12.48 7.70
CA CYS A 279 -28.55 -13.81 7.50
C CYS A 279 -28.21 -14.78 8.64
N GLY A 280 -27.67 -14.28 9.77
CA GLY A 280 -27.26 -15.11 10.90
C GLY A 280 -28.43 -15.52 11.80
N ASP A 281 -28.37 -16.74 12.35
CA ASP A 281 -29.27 -17.22 13.39
C ASP A 281 -28.70 -16.91 14.79
N TYR A 282 -29.09 -15.78 15.34
CA TYR A 282 -28.55 -15.30 16.62
C TYR A 282 -29.11 -16.03 17.85
N ASP A 283 -30.29 -16.64 17.73
CA ASP A 283 -30.85 -17.47 18.81
C ASP A 283 -30.02 -18.74 18.97
N LYS A 284 -29.69 -19.40 17.85
CA LYS A 284 -28.77 -20.53 17.85
C LYS A 284 -27.38 -20.12 18.36
N PHE A 285 -26.86 -18.97 17.93
CA PHE A 285 -25.57 -18.46 18.40
C PHE A 285 -25.51 -18.31 19.93
N ARG A 286 -26.53 -17.70 20.54
CA ARG A 286 -26.65 -17.57 22.00
C ARG A 286 -26.79 -18.91 22.69
N HIS A 287 -27.55 -19.83 22.11
CA HIS A 287 -27.74 -21.17 22.65
C HIS A 287 -26.40 -21.93 22.72
N GLU A 288 -25.62 -21.98 21.64
CA GLU A 288 -24.32 -22.67 21.62
C GLU A 288 -23.36 -22.12 22.69
N LEU A 289 -23.31 -20.80 22.90
CA LEU A 289 -22.47 -20.18 23.93
C LEU A 289 -22.97 -20.43 25.36
N SER A 290 -24.27 -20.63 25.54
CA SER A 290 -24.85 -20.96 26.84
C SER A 290 -24.56 -22.40 27.30
N LEU A 291 -24.24 -23.30 26.36
CA LEU A 291 -23.86 -24.69 26.65
C LEU A 291 -22.44 -24.83 27.20
N VAL A 292 -21.61 -23.78 27.05
CA VAL A 292 -20.23 -23.79 27.54
C VAL A 292 -20.22 -23.57 29.06
N ASP A 293 -19.65 -24.51 29.80
CA ASP A 293 -19.34 -24.33 31.22
C ASP A 293 -18.13 -23.40 31.38
N TRP A 294 -18.38 -22.09 31.40
CA TRP A 294 -17.34 -21.06 31.49
C TRP A 294 -16.48 -21.16 32.75
N ASP A 295 -17.00 -21.74 33.84
CA ASP A 295 -16.24 -21.86 35.09
C ASP A 295 -15.12 -22.88 34.94
N SER A 296 -15.44 -24.08 34.44
CA SER A 296 -14.46 -25.12 34.14
C SER A 296 -13.60 -24.78 32.92
N PHE A 297 -14.20 -24.15 31.90
CA PHE A 297 -13.53 -23.84 30.63
C PHE A 297 -12.43 -22.79 30.80
N LEU A 298 -12.51 -21.94 31.84
CA LEU A 298 -11.52 -20.90 32.13
C LEU A 298 -10.69 -21.20 33.39
N LEU A 299 -10.44 -22.47 33.73
CA LEU A 299 -9.65 -22.88 34.92
C LEU A 299 -8.13 -22.60 34.83
N SER A 300 -7.65 -21.87 33.84
CA SER A 300 -6.23 -21.53 33.72
C SER A 300 -5.88 -20.26 34.49
N GLN A 301 -4.59 -20.08 34.81
CA GLN A 301 -4.01 -18.82 35.28
C GLN A 301 -3.27 -18.07 34.16
N ASP A 302 -3.17 -18.67 32.96
CA ASP A 302 -2.58 -18.03 31.79
C ASP A 302 -3.60 -17.19 31.03
N VAL A 303 -3.39 -15.87 31.02
CA VAL A 303 -4.21 -14.88 30.32
C VAL A 303 -4.35 -15.20 28.83
N ASN A 304 -3.26 -15.62 28.17
CA ASN A 304 -3.25 -15.89 26.74
C ASN A 304 -4.08 -17.14 26.41
N GLU A 305 -3.99 -18.16 27.25
CA GLU A 305 -4.79 -19.38 27.10
C GLU A 305 -6.29 -19.08 27.26
N ILE A 306 -6.66 -18.33 28.30
CA ILE A 306 -8.05 -17.91 28.56
C ILE A 306 -8.60 -17.09 27.39
N SER A 307 -7.84 -16.11 26.90
CA SER A 307 -8.21 -15.29 25.75
C SER A 307 -8.43 -16.12 24.49
N THR A 308 -7.53 -17.07 24.22
CA THR A 308 -7.64 -17.98 23.06
C THR A 308 -8.86 -18.89 23.16
N ARG A 309 -9.16 -19.41 24.36
CA ARG A 309 -10.34 -20.25 24.63
C ARG A 309 -11.64 -19.48 24.42
N ILE A 310 -11.76 -18.26 24.96
CA ILE A 310 -12.94 -17.40 24.76
C ILE A 310 -13.13 -17.09 23.27
N THR A 311 -12.06 -16.67 22.59
CA THR A 311 -12.08 -16.34 21.16
C THR A 311 -12.54 -17.53 20.32
N SER A 312 -11.98 -18.72 20.59
CA SER A 312 -12.32 -19.95 19.87
C SER A 312 -13.78 -20.35 20.10
N ALA A 313 -14.29 -20.26 21.32
CA ALA A 313 -15.69 -20.55 21.63
C ALA A 313 -16.65 -19.63 20.85
N VAL A 314 -16.37 -18.32 20.84
CA VAL A 314 -17.17 -17.33 20.09
C VAL A 314 -17.14 -17.58 18.58
N ILE A 315 -15.97 -17.84 18.02
CA ILE A 315 -15.84 -18.11 16.57
C ILE A 315 -16.53 -19.41 16.19
N ASN A 316 -16.37 -20.49 16.96
CA ASN A 316 -17.01 -21.77 16.69
C ASN A 316 -18.53 -21.67 16.74
N ALA A 317 -19.09 -21.00 17.77
CA ALA A 317 -20.52 -20.74 17.84
C ALA A 317 -21.00 -19.93 16.63
N ALA A 318 -20.23 -18.92 16.20
CA ALA A 318 -20.56 -18.12 15.02
C ALA A 318 -20.51 -18.95 13.73
N GLU A 319 -19.55 -19.87 13.57
CA GLU A 319 -19.45 -20.74 12.39
C GLU A 319 -20.66 -21.66 12.22
N LEU A 320 -21.25 -22.12 13.34
CA LEU A 320 -22.43 -22.99 13.35
C LEU A 320 -23.76 -22.26 13.12
N SER A 321 -23.77 -20.95 13.30
CA SER A 321 -25.00 -20.13 13.35
C SER A 321 -25.07 -19.05 12.27
N ILE A 322 -23.93 -18.61 11.71
CA ILE A 322 -23.86 -17.48 10.77
C ILE A 322 -23.25 -17.94 9.44
N PRO A 323 -23.98 -17.81 8.31
CA PRO A 323 -23.45 -18.12 6.99
C PRO A 323 -22.22 -17.26 6.65
N ASN A 324 -21.26 -17.86 5.96
CA ASN A 324 -20.04 -17.18 5.53
C ASN A 324 -19.68 -17.53 4.09
N LYS A 325 -18.94 -16.63 3.41
CA LYS A 325 -18.44 -16.86 2.05
C LYS A 325 -17.03 -16.31 1.88
N ILE A 326 -16.25 -16.95 1.02
CA ILE A 326 -14.92 -16.47 0.65
C ILE A 326 -15.05 -15.52 -0.54
N ILE A 327 -14.59 -14.28 -0.38
CA ILE A 327 -14.48 -13.31 -1.47
C ILE A 327 -13.02 -13.08 -1.85
N THR A 328 -12.80 -12.78 -3.13
CA THR A 328 -11.50 -12.27 -3.61
C THR A 328 -11.56 -10.76 -3.63
N VAL A 329 -10.81 -10.12 -2.73
CA VAL A 329 -10.68 -8.66 -2.68
C VAL A 329 -9.65 -8.24 -3.71
N ARG A 330 -10.00 -7.32 -4.61
CA ARG A 330 -9.12 -6.78 -5.65
C ARG A 330 -9.03 -5.27 -5.50
N LYS A 331 -7.99 -4.80 -4.81
CA LYS A 331 -7.84 -3.39 -4.45
C LYS A 331 -7.68 -2.45 -5.65
N SER A 332 -7.21 -2.95 -6.79
CA SER A 332 -7.04 -2.19 -8.03
C SER A 332 -8.28 -2.19 -8.93
N GLU A 333 -9.34 -2.93 -8.61
CA GLU A 333 -10.55 -2.94 -9.44
C GLU A 333 -11.47 -1.77 -9.10
N PRO A 334 -12.14 -1.18 -10.11
CA PRO A 334 -13.08 -0.11 -9.84
C PRO A 334 -14.30 -0.63 -9.05
N PRO A 335 -14.90 0.20 -8.16
CA PRO A 335 -15.95 -0.24 -7.23
C PRO A 335 -17.20 -0.83 -7.90
N TRP A 336 -17.52 -0.40 -9.13
CA TRP A 336 -18.66 -0.89 -9.92
C TRP A 336 -18.41 -2.26 -10.59
N MET A 337 -17.18 -2.81 -10.51
CA MET A 337 -16.80 -4.06 -11.17
C MET A 337 -17.42 -5.30 -10.50
N ASN A 338 -18.26 -6.03 -11.25
CA ASN A 338 -18.90 -7.26 -10.76
C ASN A 338 -18.56 -8.52 -11.59
N ASN A 339 -18.98 -9.69 -11.11
CA ASN A 339 -18.66 -10.98 -11.73
C ASN A 339 -19.24 -11.14 -13.15
N ILE A 340 -20.36 -10.50 -13.44
CA ILE A 340 -21.04 -10.56 -14.74
C ILE A 340 -20.21 -9.81 -15.77
N VAL A 341 -19.80 -8.58 -15.45
CA VAL A 341 -18.91 -7.75 -16.29
C VAL A 341 -17.60 -8.49 -16.57
N ARG A 342 -16.95 -9.06 -15.54
CA ARG A 342 -15.70 -9.82 -15.70
C ARG A 342 -15.85 -11.00 -16.66
N ARG A 343 -16.94 -11.77 -16.53
CA ARG A 343 -17.21 -12.92 -17.42
C ARG A 343 -17.37 -12.48 -18.88
N LEU A 344 -18.03 -11.35 -19.10
CA LEU A 344 -18.28 -10.84 -20.44
C LEU A 344 -17.01 -10.24 -21.08
N ILE A 345 -16.17 -9.54 -20.31
CA ILE A 345 -14.84 -9.08 -20.76
C ILE A 345 -13.97 -10.26 -21.19
N ARG A 346 -13.90 -11.33 -20.39
CA ARG A 346 -13.14 -12.54 -20.75
C ARG A 346 -13.66 -13.18 -22.04
N LYS A 347 -14.99 -13.20 -22.21
CA LYS A 347 -15.62 -13.69 -23.45
C LYS A 347 -15.24 -12.82 -24.65
N LYS A 348 -15.27 -11.48 -24.52
CA LYS A 348 -14.82 -10.52 -25.55
C LYS A 348 -13.37 -10.82 -25.96
N ASN A 349 -12.45 -10.90 -25.00
CA ASN A 349 -11.02 -11.11 -25.26
C ASN A 349 -10.76 -12.46 -25.95
N ARG A 350 -11.47 -13.52 -25.56
CA ARG A 350 -11.39 -14.84 -26.22
C ARG A 350 -11.82 -14.77 -27.69
N ILE A 351 -12.89 -14.03 -27.99
CA ILE A 351 -13.38 -13.89 -29.36
C ILE A 351 -12.47 -12.98 -30.19
N HIS A 352 -11.89 -11.94 -29.59
CA HIS A 352 -10.91 -11.09 -30.25
C HIS A 352 -9.67 -11.88 -30.70
N ARG A 353 -9.13 -12.74 -29.82
CA ARG A 353 -8.01 -13.64 -30.17
C ARG A 353 -8.35 -14.55 -31.35
N LYS A 354 -9.58 -15.07 -31.39
CA LYS A 354 -10.06 -15.87 -32.54
C LYS A 354 -10.18 -15.01 -33.81
N ALA A 355 -10.66 -13.78 -33.71
CA ALA A 355 -10.79 -12.87 -34.85
C ALA A 355 -9.43 -12.51 -35.46
N LYS A 356 -8.43 -12.19 -34.62
CA LYS A 356 -7.04 -11.97 -35.06
C LYS A 356 -6.46 -13.22 -35.75
N ARG A 357 -6.67 -14.40 -35.18
CA ARG A 357 -6.10 -15.66 -35.73
C ARG A 357 -6.70 -16.09 -37.06
N TYR A 358 -8.01 -15.98 -37.22
CA TYR A 358 -8.71 -16.50 -38.41
C TYR A 358 -8.98 -15.43 -39.47
N ASN A 359 -8.83 -14.15 -39.12
CA ASN A 359 -9.02 -12.97 -39.98
C ASN A 359 -10.22 -13.04 -40.93
N ASN A 360 -11.39 -13.44 -40.42
CA ASN A 360 -12.60 -13.60 -41.24
C ASN A 360 -13.75 -12.70 -40.76
N ALA A 361 -14.62 -12.28 -41.69
CA ALA A 361 -15.69 -11.32 -41.43
C ALA A 361 -16.70 -11.81 -40.35
N SER A 362 -16.93 -13.13 -40.26
CA SER A 362 -17.84 -13.72 -39.28
C SER A 362 -17.33 -13.60 -37.84
N THR A 363 -16.04 -13.86 -37.61
CA THR A 363 -15.43 -13.73 -36.27
C THR A 363 -15.28 -12.28 -35.85
N TRP A 364 -14.94 -11.37 -36.77
CA TRP A 364 -14.94 -9.93 -36.52
C TRP A 364 -16.34 -9.38 -36.20
N THR A 365 -17.39 -9.87 -36.86
CA THR A 365 -18.78 -9.48 -36.55
C THR A 365 -19.24 -9.99 -35.18
N LYS A 366 -18.88 -11.23 -34.81
CA LYS A 366 -19.12 -11.78 -33.47
C LYS A 366 -18.37 -11.00 -32.39
N PHE A 367 -17.12 -10.58 -32.67
CA PHE A 367 -16.35 -9.71 -31.79
C PHE A 367 -17.06 -8.37 -31.59
N ARG A 368 -17.46 -7.68 -32.67
CA ARG A 368 -18.17 -6.39 -32.60
C ARG A 368 -19.42 -6.45 -31.73
N ARG A 369 -20.25 -7.50 -31.87
CA ARG A 369 -21.43 -7.69 -31.04
C ARG A 369 -21.09 -7.80 -29.55
N ILE A 370 -20.22 -8.75 -29.18
CA ILE A 370 -19.85 -8.98 -27.77
C ILE A 370 -19.14 -7.76 -27.17
N ARG A 371 -18.35 -7.06 -27.97
CA ARG A 371 -17.70 -5.80 -27.61
C ARG A 371 -18.74 -4.72 -27.24
N ASN A 372 -19.79 -4.58 -28.05
CA ASN A 372 -20.90 -3.65 -27.76
C ASN A 372 -21.67 -4.07 -26.50
N ASP A 373 -21.94 -5.37 -26.32
CA ASP A 373 -22.61 -5.91 -25.14
C ASP A 373 -21.81 -5.61 -23.85
N VAL A 374 -20.48 -5.78 -23.88
CA VAL A 374 -19.58 -5.42 -22.77
C VAL A 374 -19.66 -3.93 -22.47
N THR A 375 -19.62 -3.09 -23.50
CA THR A 375 -19.67 -1.63 -23.35
C THR A 375 -20.97 -1.20 -22.69
N SER A 376 -22.10 -1.71 -23.18
CA SER A 376 -23.43 -1.44 -22.64
C SER A 376 -23.54 -1.88 -21.17
N LEU A 377 -23.06 -3.09 -20.85
CA LEU A 377 -23.10 -3.59 -19.48
C LEU A 377 -22.21 -2.78 -18.52
N ILE A 378 -21.04 -2.34 -18.97
CA ILE A 378 -20.17 -1.46 -18.17
C ILE A 378 -20.85 -0.13 -17.88
N ARG A 379 -21.52 0.48 -18.87
CA ARG A 379 -22.28 1.72 -18.67
C ARG A 379 -23.37 1.53 -17.63
N LYS A 380 -24.25 0.54 -17.84
CA LYS A 380 -25.32 0.22 -16.90
C LYS A 380 -24.82 -0.01 -15.47
N THR A 381 -23.76 -0.81 -15.31
CA THR A 381 -23.22 -1.11 -13.97
C THR A 381 -22.57 0.10 -13.28
N LYS A 382 -22.03 1.05 -14.05
CA LYS A 382 -21.56 2.35 -13.53
C LYS A 382 -22.75 3.24 -13.12
N ASP A 383 -23.78 3.30 -13.94
CA ASP A 383 -24.98 4.09 -13.68
C ASP A 383 -25.67 3.57 -12.40
N ASP A 384 -25.92 2.26 -12.31
CA ASP A 384 -26.48 1.61 -11.11
C ASP A 384 -25.63 1.90 -9.85
N PHE A 385 -24.30 1.93 -9.99
CA PHE A 385 -23.40 2.26 -8.88
C PHE A 385 -23.52 3.72 -8.45
N ASN A 386 -23.54 4.65 -9.41
CA ASN A 386 -23.69 6.08 -9.14
C ASN A 386 -25.06 6.39 -8.52
N ASP A 387 -26.14 5.77 -9.01
CA ASP A 387 -27.48 5.92 -8.47
C ASP A 387 -27.54 5.46 -7.00
N ASN A 388 -26.85 4.37 -6.67
CA ASN A 388 -26.72 3.88 -5.29
C ASN A 388 -25.89 4.82 -4.40
N LEU A 389 -24.95 5.59 -4.95
CA LEU A 389 -24.20 6.61 -4.19
C LEU A 389 -25.05 7.85 -3.97
N VAL A 390 -25.80 8.29 -4.99
CA VAL A 390 -26.71 9.44 -4.90
C VAL A 390 -27.82 9.15 -3.89
N SER A 391 -28.37 7.93 -3.88
CA SER A 391 -29.39 7.54 -2.91
C SER A 391 -28.88 7.59 -1.46
N LYS A 392 -27.60 7.25 -1.23
CA LYS A 392 -26.93 7.41 0.07
C LYS A 392 -26.78 8.87 0.49
N LEU A 393 -26.50 9.78 -0.44
CA LEU A 393 -26.41 11.23 -0.16
C LEU A 393 -27.76 11.85 0.17
N SER A 394 -28.84 11.35 -0.42
CA SER A 394 -30.20 11.81 -0.10
C SER A 394 -30.72 11.32 1.25
N ASN A 395 -30.00 10.41 1.92
CA ASN A 395 -30.43 9.83 3.19
C ASN A 395 -29.97 10.72 4.37
N SER A 396 -30.91 11.20 5.18
CA SER A 396 -30.72 12.21 6.23
C SER A 396 -29.87 11.76 7.42
N ASN A 397 -29.47 10.48 7.48
CA ASN A 397 -28.66 9.90 8.54
C ASN A 397 -27.16 9.77 8.17
N SER A 398 -26.72 10.34 7.05
CA SER A 398 -25.30 10.30 6.65
C SER A 398 -24.47 11.29 7.47
N THR A 399 -23.39 10.82 8.10
CA THR A 399 -22.47 11.71 8.82
C THR A 399 -21.74 12.63 7.83
N GLY A 400 -21.25 13.80 8.28
CA GLY A 400 -20.48 14.71 7.42
C GLY A 400 -19.29 14.02 6.73
N ARG A 401 -18.69 13.00 7.38
CA ARG A 401 -17.63 12.16 6.80
C ARG A 401 -18.14 11.25 5.68
N ASP A 402 -19.30 10.62 5.86
CA ASP A 402 -19.89 9.73 4.85
C ASP A 402 -20.36 10.50 3.62
N TRP A 403 -20.86 11.71 3.84
CA TRP A 403 -21.19 12.67 2.79
C TRP A 403 -19.94 13.01 1.97
N TRP A 404 -18.86 13.47 2.62
CA TRP A 404 -17.61 13.80 1.92
C TRP A 404 -16.99 12.59 1.23
N ASN A 405 -17.05 11.39 1.82
CA ASN A 405 -16.55 10.17 1.19
C ASN A 405 -17.34 9.80 -0.06
N THR A 406 -18.66 9.98 -0.04
CA THR A 406 -19.54 9.66 -1.16
C THR A 406 -19.40 10.70 -2.28
N VAL A 407 -19.24 11.98 -1.93
CA VAL A 407 -18.89 13.04 -2.88
C VAL A 407 -17.53 12.77 -3.53
N LYS A 408 -16.51 12.37 -2.75
CA LYS A 408 -15.20 11.97 -3.28
C LYS A 408 -15.29 10.79 -4.27
N GLN A 409 -16.17 9.83 -4.01
CA GLN A 409 -16.39 8.70 -4.92
C GLN A 409 -17.15 9.09 -6.20
N LEU A 410 -18.12 10.00 -6.12
CA LEU A 410 -18.92 10.48 -7.26
C LEU A 410 -18.16 11.45 -8.16
N THR A 411 -17.39 12.35 -7.57
CA THR A 411 -16.60 13.35 -8.28
C THR A 411 -15.30 12.78 -8.84
N SER A 412 -15.03 11.49 -8.59
CA SER A 412 -13.74 10.87 -8.82
C SER A 412 -12.58 11.59 -8.12
N ILE A 413 -12.83 12.55 -7.21
CA ILE A 413 -11.83 13.18 -6.34
C ILE A 413 -11.47 12.14 -5.26
N LYS A 414 -10.78 11.06 -5.66
CA LYS A 414 -9.98 10.29 -4.72
C LYS A 414 -9.00 11.29 -4.14
N SER A 415 -8.83 11.32 -2.81
CA SER A 415 -7.68 12.01 -2.25
C SER A 415 -6.46 11.31 -2.83
N CYS A 416 -5.85 11.90 -3.87
CA CYS A 416 -4.45 11.72 -4.13
C CYS A 416 -3.81 11.98 -2.77
N ARG A 417 -3.31 10.92 -2.12
CA ARG A 417 -2.17 11.14 -1.26
C ARG A 417 -1.06 11.23 -2.29
N PRO A 418 -0.65 12.43 -2.75
CA PRO A 418 0.53 12.51 -3.57
C PRO A 418 1.61 11.72 -2.84
N GLY A 419 2.35 10.87 -3.56
CA GLY A 419 3.60 10.36 -3.00
C GLY A 419 4.37 11.55 -2.47
N ILE A 420 5.01 11.42 -1.29
CA ILE A 420 5.76 12.54 -0.72
C ILE A 420 6.77 12.96 -1.79
N PRO A 421 6.68 14.20 -2.33
CA PRO A 421 7.53 14.64 -3.42
C PRO A 421 9.00 14.53 -3.02
N PRO A 422 9.92 14.43 -3.99
CA PRO A 422 11.34 14.40 -3.67
C PRO A 422 11.72 15.65 -2.86
N LEU A 423 12.47 15.45 -1.78
CA LEU A 423 12.95 16.56 -0.96
C LEU A 423 14.20 17.15 -1.62
N VAL A 424 14.31 18.48 -1.61
CA VAL A 424 15.50 19.19 -2.08
C VAL A 424 16.37 19.50 -0.88
N LYS A 425 17.61 19.00 -0.88
CA LYS A 425 18.63 19.36 0.12
C LYS A 425 19.92 19.70 -0.62
N ASN A 426 20.41 20.93 -0.45
CA ASN A 426 21.65 21.42 -1.09
C ASN A 426 21.69 21.13 -2.61
N ASP A 427 20.60 21.43 -3.32
CA ASP A 427 20.42 21.19 -4.76
C ASP A 427 20.43 19.71 -5.20
N CYS A 428 20.47 18.76 -4.26
CA CYS A 428 20.30 17.34 -4.51
C CYS A 428 18.85 16.90 -4.21
N LEU A 429 18.29 16.06 -5.09
CA LEU A 429 16.95 15.50 -4.95
C LEU A 429 17.01 14.14 -4.22
N ILE A 430 16.27 14.03 -3.12
CA ILE A 430 16.14 12.82 -2.30
C ILE A 430 14.84 12.09 -2.69
N PHE A 431 14.97 10.86 -3.17
CA PHE A 431 13.86 10.07 -3.71
C PHE A 431 13.41 8.93 -2.80
N ASP A 432 14.31 8.39 -1.98
CA ASP A 432 14.04 7.23 -1.13
C ASP A 432 13.20 7.59 0.10
N ASP A 433 12.25 6.74 0.46
CA ASP A 433 11.32 7.03 1.55
C ASP A 433 12.01 6.98 2.93
N THR A 434 13.05 6.15 3.08
CA THR A 434 13.87 6.06 4.30
C THR A 434 14.71 7.32 4.44
N GLU A 435 15.35 7.77 3.36
CA GLU A 435 16.13 9.00 3.35
C GLU A 435 15.25 10.23 3.67
N LYS A 436 14.04 10.29 3.09
CA LYS A 436 13.07 11.34 3.43
C LYS A 436 12.68 11.32 4.91
N ALA A 437 12.37 10.14 5.45
CA ALA A 437 11.98 10.00 6.85
C ALA A 437 13.12 10.40 7.79
N ASN A 438 14.34 9.97 7.50
CA ASN A 438 15.54 10.36 8.25
C ASN A 438 15.75 11.86 8.21
N GLU A 439 15.55 12.51 7.05
CA GLU A 439 15.73 13.94 6.94
C GLU A 439 14.66 14.74 7.70
N PHE A 440 13.40 14.30 7.65
CA PHE A 440 12.35 14.86 8.50
C PHE A 440 12.68 14.67 9.99
N ASN A 441 13.12 13.47 10.37
CA ASN A 441 13.49 13.18 11.75
C ASN A 441 14.63 14.10 12.22
N ASN A 442 15.68 14.26 11.41
CA ASN A 442 16.79 15.15 11.71
C ASN A 442 16.34 16.60 11.86
N PHE A 443 15.48 17.08 10.96
CA PHE A 443 14.94 18.44 11.00
C PHE A 443 14.13 18.70 12.27
N PHE A 444 13.21 17.79 12.63
CA PHE A 444 12.35 17.96 13.81
C PHE A 444 13.11 17.70 15.12
N ALA A 445 14.03 16.73 15.15
CA ALA A 445 14.91 16.50 16.30
C ALA A 445 15.79 17.72 16.59
N ALA A 446 16.32 18.38 15.55
CA ALA A 446 17.10 19.61 15.71
C ALA A 446 16.26 20.77 16.30
N GLN A 447 14.95 20.82 16.04
CA GLN A 447 14.04 21.80 16.64
C GLN A 447 13.56 21.41 18.05
N ALA A 448 13.65 20.13 18.41
CA ALA A 448 13.21 19.60 19.70
C ALA A 448 14.31 19.60 20.79
N ASN A 449 15.49 20.17 20.51
CA ASN A 449 16.47 20.46 21.55
C ASN A 449 15.96 21.59 22.46
N LEU A 450 15.20 21.21 23.48
CA LEU A 450 14.95 22.06 24.63
C LEU A 450 16.21 22.06 25.49
N ASP A 451 16.66 23.24 25.90
CA ASP A 451 17.75 23.41 26.86
C ASP A 451 17.23 22.99 28.24
N ASP A 452 17.45 21.73 28.61
CA ASP A 452 17.07 21.12 29.89
C ASP A 452 18.15 21.27 30.97
N PHE A 453 19.19 22.06 30.69
CA PHE A 453 20.26 22.35 31.63
C PHE A 453 19.75 23.20 32.79
N GLY A 454 19.63 22.59 33.97
CA GLY A 454 19.29 23.28 35.22
C GLY A 454 17.81 23.34 35.58
N ILE A 455 16.95 22.56 34.91
CA ILE A 455 15.54 22.40 35.31
C ILE A 455 15.42 21.16 36.20
N ASP A 456 15.27 21.36 37.50
CA ASP A 456 14.87 20.28 38.41
C ASP A 456 13.40 19.90 38.14
N LEU A 457 13.14 18.60 37.97
CA LEU A 457 11.78 18.07 37.93
C LEU A 457 11.04 18.52 39.21
N PRO A 458 9.76 18.94 39.12
CA PRO A 458 9.00 19.32 40.30
C PRO A 458 9.02 18.16 41.28
N ASN A 459 9.44 18.46 42.51
CA ASN A 459 9.52 17.47 43.56
C ASN A 459 8.10 16.99 43.84
N LEU A 460 7.74 15.80 43.31
CA LEU A 460 6.51 15.09 43.61
C LEU A 460 6.61 14.62 45.05
N ASN A 461 6.50 15.56 45.99
CA ASN A 461 6.36 15.25 47.39
C ASN A 461 5.14 14.33 47.49
N ALA A 462 5.39 13.09 47.90
CA ALA A 462 4.38 12.12 48.27
C ALA A 462 3.56 12.68 49.43
N ASN A 463 2.64 13.58 49.13
CA ASN A 463 1.57 13.92 50.03
C ASN A 463 0.72 12.65 50.11
N ASN A 464 0.73 12.01 51.27
CA ASN A 464 -0.11 10.87 51.67
C ASN A 464 -1.63 11.16 51.59
N SER A 465 -2.03 12.23 50.89
CA SER A 465 -3.41 12.68 50.65
C SER A 465 -3.88 12.36 49.21
N ILE A 466 -2.99 11.88 48.33
CA ILE A 466 -3.40 11.37 47.02
C ILE A 466 -3.94 9.96 47.24
N PRO A 467 -5.22 9.67 46.94
CA PRO A 467 -5.77 8.33 47.06
C PRO A 467 -4.92 7.37 46.20
N GLN A 468 -4.20 6.47 46.87
CA GLN A 468 -3.48 5.39 46.19
C GLN A 468 -4.49 4.36 45.71
N LEU A 469 -4.38 3.99 44.45
CA LEU A 469 -5.22 2.98 43.82
C LEU A 469 -4.78 1.59 44.35
N SER A 470 -5.31 1.19 45.50
CA SER A 470 -4.85 -0.02 46.20
C SER A 470 -5.37 -1.32 45.60
N GLU A 471 -6.52 -1.29 44.93
CA GLU A 471 -7.16 -2.48 44.36
C GLU A 471 -8.01 -2.07 43.15
N ILE A 472 -7.64 -2.54 41.96
CA ILE A 472 -8.44 -2.39 40.73
C ILE A 472 -9.13 -3.72 40.49
N THR A 473 -10.45 -3.77 40.69
CA THR A 473 -11.27 -4.93 40.33
C THR A 473 -12.30 -4.51 39.30
N ILE A 474 -12.38 -5.28 38.22
CA ILE A 474 -13.38 -5.09 37.17
C ILE A 474 -14.60 -5.94 37.54
N THR A 475 -15.78 -5.34 37.47
CA THR A 475 -17.05 -6.00 37.76
C THR A 475 -17.77 -6.43 36.48
N GLU A 476 -18.61 -7.46 36.58
CA GLU A 476 -19.42 -7.92 35.43
C GLU A 476 -20.36 -6.82 34.89
N ASN A 477 -20.82 -5.92 35.76
CA ASN A 477 -21.70 -4.80 35.37
C ASN A 477 -20.95 -3.78 34.52
N GLU A 478 -19.69 -3.47 34.85
CA GLU A 478 -18.85 -2.58 34.03
C GLU A 478 -18.62 -3.19 32.65
N VAL A 479 -18.29 -4.49 32.59
CA VAL A 479 -18.13 -5.21 31.31
C VAL A 479 -19.43 -5.18 30.51
N ALA A 480 -20.59 -5.43 31.13
CA ALA A 480 -21.89 -5.37 30.47
C ALA A 480 -22.19 -3.99 29.91
N ASN A 481 -21.90 -2.91 30.66
CA ASN A 481 -22.09 -1.53 30.22
C ASN A 481 -21.24 -1.21 28.98
N ILE A 482 -19.98 -1.67 28.95
CA ILE A 482 -19.08 -1.48 27.81
C ILE A 482 -19.56 -2.29 26.58
N LEU A 483 -19.99 -3.54 26.78
CA LEU A 483 -20.52 -4.38 25.70
C LEU A 483 -21.80 -3.77 25.10
N ALA A 484 -22.64 -3.14 25.91
CA ALA A 484 -23.86 -2.48 25.45
C ALA A 484 -23.59 -1.29 24.52
N ILE A 485 -22.54 -0.50 24.78
CA ILE A 485 -22.19 0.68 23.97
C ILE A 485 -21.28 0.37 22.77
N ILE A 486 -20.78 -0.87 22.65
CA ILE A 486 -19.88 -1.25 21.56
C ILE A 486 -20.55 -0.99 20.20
N ASN A 487 -19.77 -0.44 19.26
CA ASN A 487 -20.26 -0.17 17.92
C ASN A 487 -20.17 -1.44 17.06
N PRO A 488 -21.30 -2.06 16.67
CA PRO A 488 -21.30 -3.33 15.93
C PRO A 488 -20.78 -3.20 14.49
N SER A 489 -20.68 -1.98 13.95
CA SER A 489 -20.21 -1.76 12.57
C SER A 489 -18.68 -1.66 12.46
N LYS A 490 -17.95 -1.74 13.58
CA LYS A 490 -16.50 -1.67 13.59
C LYS A 490 -15.89 -2.97 13.04
N ALA A 491 -14.66 -2.85 12.53
CA ALA A 491 -13.91 -4.00 12.05
C ALA A 491 -13.52 -4.92 13.22
N SER A 492 -13.36 -6.20 12.94
CA SER A 492 -12.78 -7.17 13.88
C SER A 492 -11.30 -6.86 14.14
N GLY A 493 -10.84 -7.17 15.35
CA GLY A 493 -9.44 -7.11 15.73
C GLY A 493 -8.61 -8.25 15.12
N PRO A 494 -7.34 -8.40 15.55
CA PRO A 494 -6.48 -9.52 15.16
C PRO A 494 -7.04 -10.89 15.62
N ASP A 495 -7.87 -10.87 16.66
CA ASP A 495 -8.66 -12.01 17.17
C ASP A 495 -9.76 -12.51 16.21
N LEU A 496 -10.06 -11.75 15.15
CA LEU A 496 -11.15 -12.00 14.19
C LEU A 496 -12.56 -11.98 14.81
N VAL A 497 -12.70 -11.56 16.07
CA VAL A 497 -14.00 -11.44 16.74
C VAL A 497 -14.63 -10.11 16.34
N ASN A 498 -15.82 -10.17 15.75
CA ASN A 498 -16.52 -8.96 15.34
C ASN A 498 -17.29 -8.36 16.54
N PRO A 499 -17.26 -7.03 16.74
CA PRO A 499 -18.01 -6.37 17.82
C PRO A 499 -19.52 -6.68 17.84
N ARG A 500 -20.11 -6.99 16.68
CA ARG A 500 -21.51 -7.45 16.60
C ARG A 500 -21.73 -8.74 17.38
N LEU A 501 -20.80 -9.70 17.33
CA LEU A 501 -20.90 -10.96 18.08
C LEU A 501 -20.85 -10.72 19.60
N LEU A 502 -19.94 -9.84 20.03
CA LEU A 502 -19.79 -9.45 21.44
C LEU A 502 -21.06 -8.78 21.98
N LYS A 503 -21.69 -7.92 21.17
CA LYS A 503 -22.92 -7.24 21.54
C LYS A 503 -24.11 -8.20 21.65
N GLU A 504 -24.24 -9.12 20.69
CA GLU A 504 -25.34 -10.12 20.63
C GLU A 504 -25.26 -11.16 21.75
N ALA A 505 -24.04 -11.51 22.20
CA ALA A 505 -23.81 -12.44 23.31
C ALA A 505 -23.38 -11.74 24.61
N SER A 506 -23.69 -10.45 24.77
CA SER A 506 -23.20 -9.63 25.88
C SER A 506 -23.58 -10.20 27.26
N ASP A 507 -24.81 -10.69 27.40
CA ASP A 507 -25.30 -11.28 28.65
C ASP A 507 -24.53 -12.54 29.08
N ILE A 508 -24.04 -13.32 28.12
CA ILE A 508 -23.29 -14.55 28.36
C ILE A 508 -21.80 -14.24 28.55
N LEU A 509 -21.25 -13.34 27.72
CA LEU A 509 -19.82 -13.06 27.66
C LEU A 509 -19.30 -12.10 28.74
N LYS A 510 -20.18 -11.37 29.44
CA LYS A 510 -19.76 -10.45 30.51
C LYS A 510 -18.94 -11.13 31.61
N ARG A 511 -19.34 -12.34 32.01
CA ARG A 511 -18.69 -13.14 33.07
C ARG A 511 -17.30 -13.67 32.64
N PRO A 512 -17.15 -14.39 31.51
CA PRO A 512 -15.84 -14.86 31.07
C PRO A 512 -14.86 -13.72 30.76
N LEU A 513 -15.33 -12.59 30.20
CA LEU A 513 -14.49 -11.42 29.95
C LEU A 513 -14.06 -10.73 31.24
N CYS A 514 -14.96 -10.59 32.22
CA CYS A 514 -14.63 -10.07 33.55
C CYS A 514 -13.50 -10.88 34.20
N LYS A 515 -13.59 -12.22 34.15
CA LYS A 515 -12.53 -13.10 34.64
C LYS A 515 -11.20 -12.89 33.91
N LEU A 516 -11.22 -12.83 32.58
CA LEU A 516 -10.03 -12.56 31.77
C LEU A 516 -9.37 -11.23 32.17
N PHE A 517 -10.15 -10.16 32.30
CA PHE A 517 -9.61 -8.85 32.62
C PHE A 517 -9.02 -8.78 34.02
N ASN A 518 -9.67 -9.38 35.02
CA ASN A 518 -9.12 -9.42 36.38
C ASN A 518 -7.83 -10.24 36.45
N ILE A 519 -7.75 -11.41 35.80
CA ILE A 519 -6.50 -12.20 35.75
C ILE A 519 -5.39 -11.41 35.04
N SER A 520 -5.73 -10.69 33.96
CA SER A 520 -4.78 -9.79 33.28
C SER A 520 -4.30 -8.65 34.18
N LEU A 521 -5.18 -8.10 35.02
CA LEU A 521 -4.85 -7.05 36.00
C LEU A 521 -4.09 -7.59 37.22
N GLU A 522 -4.18 -8.87 37.52
CA GLU A 522 -3.43 -9.53 38.61
C GLU A 522 -2.01 -9.93 38.16
N THR A 523 -1.79 -10.12 36.86
CA THR A 523 -0.54 -10.69 36.33
C THR A 523 0.27 -9.74 35.43
N GLY A 524 -0.30 -8.60 35.01
CA GLY A 524 0.35 -7.65 34.10
C GLY A 524 1.30 -6.64 34.75
N ASN A 525 2.04 -5.89 33.92
CA ASN A 525 3.01 -4.88 34.38
C ASN A 525 2.40 -3.80 35.28
N GLU A 526 1.16 -3.36 35.04
CA GLU A 526 0.51 -2.37 35.90
C GLU A 526 0.31 -2.90 37.34
N HIS A 527 0.01 -4.19 37.50
CA HIS A 527 -0.06 -4.83 38.81
C HIS A 527 1.29 -4.77 39.53
N ILE A 528 2.35 -5.12 38.81
CA ILE A 528 3.72 -5.13 39.32
C ILE A 528 4.14 -3.70 39.69
N HIS A 529 3.72 -2.70 38.92
CA HIS A 529 3.96 -1.29 39.22
C HIS A 529 3.28 -0.88 40.52
N ILE A 530 1.98 -1.13 40.66
CA ILE A 530 1.21 -0.81 41.87
C ILE A 530 1.80 -1.52 43.09
N LEU A 531 2.09 -2.82 42.96
CA LEU A 531 2.67 -3.64 44.03
C LEU A 531 4.02 -3.09 44.46
N SER A 532 4.92 -2.84 43.51
CA SER A 532 6.28 -2.38 43.82
C SER A 532 6.35 -0.90 44.25
N SER A 533 5.35 -0.09 43.92
CA SER A 533 5.21 1.29 44.41
C SER A 533 4.75 1.37 45.86
N ASN A 534 4.13 0.30 46.40
CA ASN A 534 3.63 0.24 47.77
C ASN A 534 4.71 -0.21 48.79
N GLY A 535 5.78 0.58 48.87
CA GLY A 535 6.89 0.34 49.78
C GLY A 535 8.04 -0.45 49.16
N ARG A 536 9.08 -0.74 49.97
CA ARG A 536 10.28 -1.42 49.46
C ARG A 536 10.00 -2.89 49.18
N HIS A 537 10.34 -3.34 47.98
CA HIS A 537 10.24 -4.73 47.57
C HIS A 537 11.59 -5.27 47.14
N LYS A 538 11.76 -6.58 47.24
CA LYS A 538 12.87 -7.36 46.71
C LYS A 538 12.32 -8.36 45.70
N ILE A 539 13.16 -8.75 44.75
CA ILE A 539 12.80 -9.72 43.70
C ILE A 539 13.83 -10.84 43.65
N ARG A 540 13.34 -12.06 43.43
CA ARG A 540 14.14 -13.28 43.24
C ARG A 540 13.84 -13.87 41.88
N PHE A 541 14.88 -14.19 41.13
CA PHE A 541 14.85 -15.02 39.94
C PHE A 541 15.37 -16.40 40.32
N GLN A 542 14.55 -17.43 40.14
CA GLN A 542 14.93 -18.83 40.36
C GLN A 542 15.00 -19.53 39.01
N LEU A 543 16.11 -20.22 38.74
CA LEU A 543 16.46 -20.73 37.42
C LEU A 543 16.90 -22.20 37.53
N GLY A 544 16.27 -23.08 36.77
CA GLY A 544 16.58 -24.50 36.67
C GLY A 544 17.07 -24.87 35.27
N ASN A 545 18.06 -25.76 35.18
CA ASN A 545 18.57 -26.28 33.90
C ASN A 545 18.24 -27.77 33.70
N THR A 546 18.48 -28.27 32.48
CA THR A 546 18.27 -29.67 32.07
C THR A 546 19.01 -30.71 32.93
N ASN A 547 20.10 -30.31 33.60
CA ASN A 547 20.89 -31.18 34.48
C ASN A 547 20.36 -31.21 35.93
N GLY A 548 19.22 -30.56 36.21
CA GLY A 548 18.63 -30.46 37.55
C GLY A 548 19.33 -29.47 38.48
N THR A 549 20.23 -28.62 37.96
CA THR A 549 20.87 -27.57 38.76
C THR A 549 19.92 -26.39 38.90
N ILE A 550 19.66 -25.99 40.14
CA ILE A 550 18.86 -24.79 40.45
C ILE A 550 19.79 -23.70 41.00
N LYS A 551 19.75 -22.52 40.40
CA LYS A 551 20.43 -21.31 40.89
C LYS A 551 19.42 -20.18 41.10
N TYR A 552 19.84 -19.13 41.78
CA TYR A 552 19.01 -17.95 42.00
C TYR A 552 19.78 -16.63 41.92
N ALA A 553 19.07 -15.56 41.59
CA ALA A 553 19.52 -14.17 41.63
C ALA A 553 18.51 -13.31 42.40
N ASP A 554 18.95 -12.74 43.51
CA ASP A 554 18.18 -11.85 44.37
C ASP A 554 18.62 -10.40 44.19
N TYR A 555 17.66 -9.48 44.20
CA TYR A 555 17.92 -8.04 44.23
C TYR A 555 17.17 -7.43 45.40
N SER A 556 17.91 -6.78 46.31
CA SER A 556 17.37 -6.23 47.56
C SER A 556 16.44 -5.03 47.37
N THR A 557 16.48 -4.41 46.20
CA THR A 557 15.56 -3.35 45.77
C THR A 557 14.98 -3.70 44.41
N PHE A 558 13.66 -3.66 44.30
CA PHE A 558 12.91 -3.86 43.06
C PHE A 558 11.77 -2.85 42.97
N GLY A 559 11.62 -2.27 41.78
CA GLY A 559 10.41 -1.56 41.39
C GLY A 559 10.35 -1.30 39.89
N ILE A 560 9.16 -1.01 39.40
CA ILE A 560 8.97 -0.57 38.01
C ILE A 560 8.14 0.72 37.97
N GLY A 561 8.40 1.57 36.99
CA GLY A 561 7.63 2.80 36.78
C GLY A 561 6.23 2.55 36.23
N ASP A 562 5.47 3.63 36.02
CA ASP A 562 4.13 3.61 35.43
C ASP A 562 4.17 3.41 33.90
N GLU A 563 2.99 3.34 33.26
CA GLU A 563 2.89 3.22 31.79
C GLU A 563 3.53 4.41 31.05
N ASN A 564 3.49 5.62 31.60
CA ASN A 564 4.09 6.81 30.97
C ASN A 564 5.61 6.69 30.88
N SER A 565 6.24 6.17 31.93
CA SER A 565 7.66 5.85 31.95
C SER A 565 8.02 4.57 31.16
N LYS A 566 7.02 3.90 30.59
CA LYS A 566 7.13 2.58 29.92
C LYS A 566 7.65 1.50 30.88
N TYR A 567 7.10 1.49 32.10
CA TYR A 567 7.42 0.49 33.12
C TYR A 567 8.92 0.34 33.39
N ILE A 568 9.65 1.46 33.45
CA ILE A 568 11.12 1.44 33.60
C ILE A 568 11.58 0.61 34.80
N LEU A 569 12.53 -0.31 34.61
CA LEU A 569 12.98 -1.24 35.66
C LEU A 569 13.98 -0.59 36.61
N SER A 570 13.73 -0.72 37.91
CA SER A 570 14.64 -0.33 38.99
C SER A 570 15.06 -1.55 39.80
N LEU A 571 16.37 -1.83 39.82
CA LEU A 571 16.98 -2.91 40.57
C LEU A 571 18.18 -2.39 41.37
N ASN A 572 18.47 -2.99 42.52
CA ASN A 572 19.73 -2.78 43.23
C ASN A 572 20.06 -3.95 44.18
N GLY A 573 21.31 -4.03 44.63
CA GLY A 573 21.78 -4.93 45.68
C GLY A 573 21.67 -6.41 45.30
N TYR A 574 22.30 -6.77 44.19
CA TYR A 574 22.40 -8.15 43.73
C TYR A 574 23.05 -9.08 44.78
N SER A 575 22.51 -10.28 44.92
CA SER A 575 23.14 -11.42 45.58
C SER A 575 22.62 -12.72 44.96
N GLY A 576 23.36 -13.82 45.06
CA GLY A 576 22.89 -15.12 44.57
C GLY A 576 23.97 -15.94 43.88
N THR A 577 23.56 -17.07 43.31
CA THR A 577 24.44 -18.06 42.69
C THR A 577 24.34 -18.08 41.15
N ALA A 578 23.33 -17.42 40.57
CA ALA A 578 23.09 -17.41 39.13
C ALA A 578 23.95 -16.40 38.33
N GLY A 579 24.74 -15.55 38.98
CA GLY A 579 25.39 -14.39 38.35
C GLY A 579 24.42 -13.22 38.12
N ASP A 580 24.96 -12.00 38.04
CA ASP A 580 24.21 -10.74 37.93
C ASP A 580 23.97 -10.34 36.47
N SER A 581 22.97 -10.95 35.84
CA SER A 581 22.63 -10.65 34.44
C SER A 581 21.81 -9.36 34.27
N LEU A 582 21.29 -8.71 35.33
CA LEU A 582 20.35 -7.59 35.14
C LEU A 582 20.93 -6.22 35.52
N LEU A 583 21.88 -6.14 36.46
CA LEU A 583 22.49 -4.87 36.88
C LEU A 583 23.85 -4.60 36.25
N ASN A 584 24.76 -5.58 36.29
CA ASN A 584 26.18 -5.34 36.03
C ASN A 584 26.82 -6.41 35.14
N VAL A 585 26.53 -6.33 33.84
CA VAL A 585 27.18 -7.19 32.84
C VAL A 585 28.32 -6.45 32.15
N LYS A 586 29.55 -6.97 32.26
CA LYS A 586 30.71 -6.41 31.55
C LYS A 586 30.51 -6.54 30.04
N ASN A 587 30.70 -5.44 29.31
CA ASN A 587 30.63 -5.36 27.84
C ASN A 587 29.27 -5.77 27.25
N ALA A 588 28.17 -5.45 27.93
CA ALA A 588 26.83 -5.71 27.43
C ALA A 588 25.80 -4.71 27.99
N GLY A 589 24.61 -4.68 27.38
CA GLY A 589 23.49 -3.92 27.91
C GLY A 589 23.03 -4.47 29.25
N ARG A 590 22.57 -3.60 30.16
CA ARG A 590 21.89 -3.99 31.40
C ARG A 590 20.38 -3.78 31.25
N ALA A 591 19.57 -4.64 31.87
CA ALA A 591 18.11 -4.50 31.94
C ALA A 591 17.68 -3.39 32.91
N ALA A 592 18.46 -3.17 33.98
CA ALA A 592 18.20 -2.08 34.91
C ALA A 592 18.22 -0.71 34.20
N SER A 593 17.24 0.12 34.56
CA SER A 593 16.96 1.42 33.97
C SER A 593 16.60 1.39 32.48
N GLN A 594 16.18 0.24 31.93
CA GLN A 594 15.57 0.18 30.60
C GLN A 594 14.05 0.23 30.68
N ARG A 595 13.44 0.66 29.58
CA ARG A 595 11.99 0.67 29.37
C ARG A 595 11.55 -0.71 28.90
N PHE A 596 10.30 -1.06 29.18
CA PHE A 596 9.73 -2.31 28.73
C PHE A 596 9.40 -2.24 27.23
N THR A 597 9.84 -3.23 26.47
CA THR A 597 9.69 -3.29 25.01
C THR A 597 8.90 -4.53 24.62
N THR A 598 8.00 -4.37 23.65
CA THR A 598 7.16 -5.44 23.08
C THR A 598 7.23 -5.41 21.55
N PHE A 599 6.74 -6.48 20.90
CA PHE A 599 6.78 -6.60 19.43
C PHE A 599 6.11 -5.42 18.70
N ASP A 600 5.15 -4.75 19.35
CA ASP A 600 4.37 -3.62 18.82
C ASP A 600 4.74 -2.27 19.44
N ASN A 601 5.69 -2.22 20.38
CA ASN A 601 6.11 -1.00 21.05
C ASN A 601 7.61 -1.06 21.43
N ASP A 602 8.44 -0.59 20.50
CA ASP A 602 9.90 -0.56 20.61
C ASP A 602 10.38 0.59 21.51
N ASN A 603 10.90 0.26 22.69
CA ASN A 603 11.49 1.21 23.64
C ASN A 603 12.94 0.85 23.99
N ASP A 604 13.58 -0.03 23.21
CA ASP A 604 14.95 -0.46 23.45
C ASP A 604 15.97 0.51 22.83
N LYS A 605 17.26 0.20 22.91
CA LYS A 605 18.36 1.04 22.41
C LYS A 605 19.05 0.42 21.19
N HIS A 606 18.48 -0.64 20.63
CA HIS A 606 19.06 -1.33 19.50
C HIS A 606 18.79 -0.55 18.21
N THR A 607 19.86 -0.14 17.53
CA THR A 607 19.76 0.77 16.38
C THR A 607 19.37 0.07 15.07
N LEU A 608 19.38 -1.26 15.03
CA LEU A 608 19.20 -2.05 13.81
C LEU A 608 17.88 -2.85 13.77
N GLY A 609 16.99 -2.65 14.75
CA GLY A 609 15.67 -3.31 14.81
C GLY A 609 15.16 -3.51 16.23
N ASN A 610 13.90 -3.94 16.36
CA ASN A 610 13.20 -4.15 17.63
C ASN A 610 13.62 -5.48 18.29
N CYS A 611 14.19 -5.43 19.49
CA CYS A 611 14.64 -6.60 20.22
C CYS A 611 13.50 -7.55 20.57
N ALA A 612 12.31 -7.06 20.92
CA ALA A 612 11.16 -7.92 21.19
C ALA A 612 10.69 -8.70 19.96
N GLU A 613 10.91 -8.17 18.75
CA GLU A 613 10.64 -8.91 17.52
C GLU A 613 11.72 -9.96 17.22
N ILE A 614 12.97 -9.70 17.60
CA ILE A 614 14.09 -10.62 17.42
C ILE A 614 14.00 -11.78 18.43
N GLU A 615 13.93 -11.45 19.72
CA GLU A 615 13.98 -12.37 20.87
C GLU A 615 12.61 -13.00 21.20
N LYS A 616 11.54 -12.56 20.55
CA LYS A 616 10.16 -13.10 20.70
C LYS A 616 9.58 -12.97 22.12
N GLY A 617 10.13 -12.08 22.94
CA GLY A 617 9.67 -11.82 24.31
C GLY A 617 9.28 -10.36 24.55
N GLY A 618 8.62 -10.12 25.68
CA GLY A 618 8.42 -8.77 26.23
C GLY A 618 9.34 -8.59 27.43
N TRP A 619 10.29 -7.65 27.32
CA TRP A 619 11.35 -7.50 28.33
C TRP A 619 11.90 -6.08 28.43
N TRP A 620 12.71 -5.83 29.46
CA TRP A 620 13.50 -4.61 29.63
C TRP A 620 14.77 -4.67 28.76
N TYR A 621 14.59 -4.73 27.45
CA TYR A 621 15.67 -4.81 26.47
C TYR A 621 16.55 -3.56 26.47
N ASN A 622 17.82 -3.75 26.13
CA ASN A 622 18.80 -2.71 25.89
C ASN A 622 19.29 -2.75 24.44
N ALA A 623 20.16 -3.70 24.07
CA ALA A 623 20.64 -3.88 22.69
C ALA A 623 21.32 -5.27 22.47
N CYS A 624 20.64 -6.41 22.53
CA CYS A 624 19.23 -6.61 22.89
C CYS A 624 19.08 -7.03 24.35
N ASP A 625 19.58 -8.19 24.76
CA ASP A 625 19.53 -8.63 26.16
C ASP A 625 20.82 -9.31 26.64
N VAL A 626 20.76 -9.68 27.90
CA VAL A 626 21.76 -10.41 28.69
C VAL A 626 21.08 -11.45 29.61
N ALA A 627 19.75 -11.41 29.68
CA ALA A 627 18.88 -12.37 30.30
C ALA A 627 17.48 -12.04 29.79
N ASP A 628 16.74 -13.06 29.41
CA ASP A 628 15.34 -12.92 29.03
C ASP A 628 14.60 -14.23 29.31
N LEU A 629 13.67 -14.12 30.25
CA LEU A 629 12.87 -15.22 30.75
C LEU A 629 11.52 -15.32 30.05
N ASN A 630 11.21 -14.35 29.18
CA ASN A 630 9.95 -14.22 28.48
C ASN A 630 10.08 -14.54 26.98
N GLN A 631 11.22 -15.10 26.54
CA GLN A 631 11.41 -15.63 25.17
C GLN A 631 10.65 -16.96 24.96
N LEU A 632 10.86 -17.58 23.79
CA LEU A 632 10.42 -18.95 23.54
C LEU A 632 10.98 -19.91 24.59
N TYR A 633 10.15 -20.86 25.03
CA TYR A 633 10.45 -21.75 26.16
C TYR A 633 11.80 -22.50 26.04
N ASP A 634 12.19 -22.90 24.83
CA ASP A 634 13.45 -23.63 24.60
C ASP A 634 14.70 -22.72 24.50
N GLU A 635 14.50 -21.39 24.54
CA GLU A 635 15.50 -20.35 24.27
C GLU A 635 15.72 -19.40 25.47
N ILE A 636 15.09 -19.66 26.62
CA ILE A 636 15.22 -18.83 27.83
C ILE A 636 16.71 -18.67 28.20
N GLU A 637 17.18 -17.43 28.31
CA GLU A 637 18.59 -17.11 28.52
C GLU A 637 18.85 -16.42 29.88
N TRP A 638 19.95 -16.81 30.51
CA TRP A 638 20.62 -16.04 31.56
C TRP A 638 22.13 -16.11 31.31
N ARG A 639 22.75 -14.99 30.91
CA ARG A 639 24.11 -14.95 30.32
C ARG A 639 25.22 -15.67 31.11
N TYR A 640 25.10 -15.79 32.42
CA TYR A 640 26.07 -16.52 33.23
C TYR A 640 25.82 -18.04 33.18
N ASP A 641 26.91 -18.82 33.07
CA ASP A 641 26.95 -20.26 32.81
C ASP A 641 25.90 -21.09 33.61
N MET A 642 24.73 -21.26 32.99
CA MET A 642 23.61 -22.08 33.46
C MET A 642 23.35 -23.28 32.53
N GLY A 643 23.93 -23.32 31.32
CA GLY A 643 23.47 -24.21 30.25
C GLY A 643 22.05 -23.86 29.79
N GLN A 644 21.38 -24.78 29.10
CA GLN A 644 19.99 -24.60 28.65
C GLN A 644 19.04 -24.61 29.86
N LEU A 645 18.35 -23.49 30.08
CA LEU A 645 17.33 -23.36 31.12
C LEU A 645 16.07 -24.13 30.72
N THR A 646 15.43 -24.76 31.71
CA THR A 646 14.15 -25.48 31.56
C THR A 646 13.07 -24.95 32.48
N GLU A 647 13.45 -24.23 33.53
CA GLU A 647 12.53 -23.67 34.50
C GLU A 647 12.99 -22.26 34.87
N SER A 648 12.08 -21.30 34.88
CA SER A 648 12.32 -19.95 35.35
C SER A 648 11.13 -19.46 36.18
N MET A 649 11.40 -18.74 37.26
CA MET A 649 10.37 -18.18 38.12
C MET A 649 10.83 -16.84 38.69
N ILE A 650 9.94 -15.85 38.64
CA ILE A 650 10.13 -14.52 39.20
C ILE A 650 9.24 -14.38 40.43
N MET A 651 9.84 -14.08 41.58
CA MET A 651 9.14 -13.92 42.85
C MET A 651 9.40 -12.53 43.44
N ILE A 652 8.34 -11.80 43.74
CA ILE A 652 8.43 -10.49 44.40
C ILE A 652 7.99 -10.63 45.85
N SER A 653 8.73 -10.00 46.78
CA SER A 653 8.37 -10.00 48.19
C SER A 653 8.66 -8.64 48.83
N LYS A 654 7.89 -8.29 49.85
CA LYS A 654 8.10 -7.05 50.61
C LYS A 654 9.43 -7.12 51.36
N ALA A 655 10.24 -6.07 51.25
CA ALA A 655 11.46 -5.94 52.03
C ALA A 655 11.09 -5.49 53.45
N THR A 656 11.49 -6.27 54.44
CA THR A 656 11.30 -5.95 55.86
C THR A 656 12.17 -4.78 56.31
#